data_AF-A0A5C8BI73-F1
#
_entry.id   AF-A0A5C8BI73-F1
#
_cell.length_a   1.000
_cell.length_b   1.000
_cell.length_c   1.000
_cell.angle_alpha   90.00
_cell.angle_beta   90.00
_cell.angle_gamma   90.00
#
_symmetry.space_group_name_H-M   'P 1'
#
loop_
_entity.id
_entity.type
_entity.pdbx_description
1 polymer ?
#
loop_
_entity_poly.entity_id
_entity_poly.type
_entity_poly.pdbx_seq_one_letter_code
_entity_poly.pdbx_strand_id
1 'polypeptide(L)'
;MQISRNRFLQSLRWLALLLLAVVVASCNGSGNCVPSNGTVVGLHTFPNGSQLFGTTSLNVTSGESTTATYVLKGGSGLTIVNLSTQESGLNTTPLSHGLTSTCALCGSFNPESLVVTGTSAESSSQLNVTVRSGLTAGTYKLNLYATYTNGGVTQPKEQIGVITVVVTSGSSPQIGTLVIHTVAESNIAAGGTTTALVSIENSSGITVPVNVAVASNDTAVMTVSPASCALTTASNSCTVTLTGVAAGTTTFSATATGYTIATSQAISVTVTTGWTRQSGVTNKSVTGYGISLDAAGNSYVTGASPGDGGSSARNYFILKFDNAGTVVWSRVGGVYGGQTYGRSITTDSLGNSYVVGDTNHAITGAQTGRIDFFIAKYDSSGTLAWVKQAGVSGGDSVALGVSMDSSSNAYITGYTTKAFSGQTQHGAEDYFIAKYDSSGNQVWIKQVGGSDINNDVTEGKGISVDANGNSYITGITNVGISGQVEMGFGDYFIAKYDTNGNLQWTKQVGGSSSTQTNGYGISSDSSGNSYITGSTTGSISGQTQIGSTDYFVAKYDSDGNLKWAKQTAGSAALSSAYGFGINVDSNNNSYITGMTTSSLAVGLTQSGMTDYFIAKYDASGTLVWTTQVGAAGGYTAGAGIGVDSYGTSYITGSTTVGIAGNTETGISDMFVNKTPNLSH
;
A
#
# COMPACT_ATOMS: atom_id res chain seq x y z
N MET A 1 -56.54 -10.43 10.16
CA MET A 1 -55.33 -10.92 9.47
C MET A 1 -55.30 -10.23 8.10
N GLN A 2 -55.01 -8.93 7.96
CA GLN A 2 -53.69 -8.23 8.01
C GLN A 2 -52.65 -8.85 7.04
N ILE A 3 -52.39 -8.24 5.86
CA ILE A 3 -51.38 -7.17 5.56
C ILE A 3 -49.94 -7.76 5.60
N SER A 4 -48.98 -7.59 4.68
CA SER A 4 -48.75 -6.88 3.39
C SER A 4 -47.43 -7.44 2.79
N ARG A 5 -47.26 -7.62 1.48
CA ARG A 5 -46.66 -6.67 0.51
C ARG A 5 -45.32 -6.02 0.93
N ASN A 6 -44.20 -6.53 0.40
CA ASN A 6 -42.89 -5.87 0.17
C ASN A 6 -41.88 -6.95 -0.27
N ARG A 7 -41.02 -6.85 -1.29
CA ARG A 7 -40.49 -5.72 -2.06
C ARG A 7 -40.09 -6.18 -3.47
N PHE A 8 -40.58 -5.43 -4.44
CA PHE A 8 -40.14 -5.40 -5.82
C PHE A 8 -39.03 -4.34 -5.90
N LEU A 9 -37.76 -4.74 -5.77
CA LEU A 9 -36.60 -3.82 -5.87
C LEU A 9 -35.38 -4.58 -6.42
N GLN A 10 -35.39 -4.87 -7.72
CA GLN A 10 -34.17 -5.13 -8.51
C GLN A 10 -34.36 -4.61 -9.94
N SER A 11 -34.40 -3.29 -10.10
CA SER A 11 -34.10 -2.59 -11.37
C SER A 11 -34.27 -1.08 -11.20
N LEU A 12 -33.30 -0.41 -10.58
CA LEU A 12 -33.05 1.04 -10.70
C LEU A 12 -31.67 1.34 -10.10
N ARG A 13 -30.62 0.93 -10.82
CA ARG A 13 -29.34 1.65 -10.82
C ARG A 13 -29.44 2.66 -11.97
N TRP A 14 -28.84 3.83 -11.78
CA TRP A 14 -28.91 5.09 -12.55
C TRP A 14 -29.89 6.13 -12.00
N LEU A 15 -29.33 7.33 -11.73
CA LEU A 15 -29.91 8.58 -11.20
C LEU A 15 -30.17 8.69 -9.68
N ALA A 16 -29.11 9.03 -8.94
CA ALA A 16 -29.23 9.80 -7.69
C ALA A 16 -27.97 10.65 -7.46
N LEU A 17 -27.79 11.70 -8.26
CA LEU A 17 -26.97 12.87 -7.92
C LEU A 17 -27.28 14.02 -8.90
N LEU A 18 -28.51 14.52 -8.83
CA LEU A 18 -28.87 15.91 -9.13
C LEU A 18 -30.33 16.13 -8.71
N LEU A 19 -30.58 16.28 -7.40
CA LEU A 19 -31.81 16.89 -6.91
C LEU A 19 -31.52 18.38 -6.77
N LEU A 20 -31.42 19.07 -7.91
CA LEU A 20 -31.71 20.50 -7.95
C LEU A 20 -33.22 20.59 -7.71
N ALA A 21 -33.64 21.18 -6.59
CA ALA A 21 -35.04 21.45 -6.33
C ALA A 21 -35.58 22.39 -7.43
N VAL A 22 -36.20 21.84 -8.47
CA VAL A 22 -37.02 22.62 -9.39
C VAL A 22 -38.31 22.96 -8.63
N VAL A 23 -38.29 24.09 -7.94
CA VAL A 23 -39.45 24.66 -7.26
C VAL A 23 -40.33 25.31 -8.34
N VAL A 24 -41.34 24.58 -8.81
CA VAL A 24 -42.40 25.15 -9.66
C VAL A 24 -43.44 25.77 -8.72
N ALA A 25 -43.60 27.09 -8.76
CA ALA A 25 -44.72 27.75 -8.10
C ALA A 25 -46.03 27.29 -8.75
N SER A 26 -46.95 26.69 -7.99
CA SER A 26 -48.28 26.37 -8.50
C SER A 26 -49.18 27.61 -8.39
N CYS A 27 -49.63 28.13 -9.53
CA CYS A 27 -50.58 29.23 -9.61
C CYS A 27 -51.98 28.69 -9.93
N ASN A 28 -53.03 29.25 -9.32
CA ASN A 28 -54.40 28.98 -9.78
C ASN A 28 -54.82 29.96 -10.89
N GLY A 29 -55.85 29.59 -11.68
CA GLY A 29 -56.36 30.36 -12.82
C GLY A 29 -56.95 31.74 -12.49
N SER A 30 -56.95 32.14 -11.22
CA SER A 30 -57.32 33.48 -10.72
C SER A 30 -56.10 34.34 -10.33
N GLY A 31 -54.87 33.88 -10.61
CA GLY A 31 -53.66 34.69 -10.47
C GLY A 31 -52.93 34.61 -9.13
N ASN A 32 -53.31 33.72 -8.20
CA ASN A 32 -52.56 33.52 -6.97
C ASN A 32 -51.52 32.39 -7.12
N CYS A 33 -50.24 32.74 -6.96
CA CYS A 33 -49.09 31.84 -6.92
C CYS A 33 -48.47 31.88 -5.51
N VAL A 34 -48.13 30.73 -4.91
CA VAL A 34 -47.47 30.68 -3.59
C VAL A 34 -46.18 29.86 -3.66
N PRO A 35 -44.99 30.47 -3.50
CA PRO A 35 -43.73 29.77 -3.22
C PRO A 35 -43.49 29.62 -1.70
N SER A 36 -42.61 28.70 -1.31
CA SER A 36 -42.41 28.24 0.07
C SER A 36 -41.85 29.28 1.05
N ASN A 37 -41.50 30.49 0.61
CA ASN A 37 -41.05 31.59 1.48
C ASN A 37 -41.49 32.96 0.91
N GLY A 38 -42.68 33.42 1.28
CA GLY A 38 -43.12 34.81 1.11
C GLY A 38 -44.40 35.02 0.30
N THR A 39 -45.11 36.11 0.61
CA THR A 39 -46.36 36.56 -0.03
C THR A 39 -46.08 37.16 -1.40
N VAL A 40 -46.70 36.66 -2.47
CA VAL A 40 -46.60 37.25 -3.82
C VAL A 40 -47.55 38.45 -3.91
N VAL A 41 -47.05 39.57 -4.42
CA VAL A 41 -47.80 40.83 -4.58
C VAL A 41 -47.59 41.39 -5.99
N GLY A 42 -48.56 42.14 -6.50
CA GLY A 42 -48.39 42.91 -7.74
C GLY A 42 -47.37 44.02 -7.50
N LEU A 43 -46.24 43.96 -8.21
CA LEU A 43 -45.10 44.89 -8.04
C LEU A 43 -45.24 46.14 -8.89
N HIS A 44 -45.68 45.98 -10.14
CA HIS A 44 -45.79 47.08 -11.09
C HIS A 44 -46.80 46.76 -12.19
N THR A 45 -47.50 47.78 -12.67
CA THR A 45 -48.37 47.70 -13.85
C THR A 45 -47.78 48.58 -14.95
N PHE A 46 -47.42 47.98 -16.07
CA PHE A 46 -46.85 48.66 -17.22
C PHE A 46 -47.94 49.40 -18.01
N PRO A 47 -47.59 50.41 -18.83
CA PRO A 47 -48.55 51.24 -19.55
C PRO A 47 -49.51 50.49 -20.48
N ASN A 48 -49.13 49.31 -20.99
CA ASN A 48 -49.99 48.47 -21.84
C ASN A 48 -50.92 47.52 -21.03
N GLY A 49 -50.97 47.66 -19.71
CA GLY A 49 -51.77 46.84 -18.80
C GLY A 49 -51.09 45.53 -18.35
N SER A 50 -49.86 45.23 -18.78
CA SER A 50 -49.08 44.11 -18.27
C SER A 50 -48.74 44.31 -16.78
N GLN A 51 -48.75 43.25 -15.97
CA GLN A 51 -48.45 43.30 -14.54
C GLN A 51 -47.32 42.35 -14.18
N LEU A 52 -46.36 42.85 -13.39
CA LEU A 52 -45.28 42.06 -12.82
C LEU A 52 -45.63 41.60 -11.40
N PHE A 53 -45.51 40.30 -11.15
CA PHE A 53 -45.72 39.68 -9.84
C PHE A 53 -44.42 39.09 -9.31
N GLY A 54 -44.24 39.13 -7.99
CA GLY A 54 -43.12 38.49 -7.34
C GLY A 54 -43.07 38.78 -5.84
N THR A 55 -41.96 38.41 -5.21
CA THR A 55 -41.73 38.62 -3.78
C THR A 55 -41.18 40.02 -3.51
N THR A 56 -41.76 40.71 -2.52
CA THR A 56 -41.28 42.02 -2.03
C THR A 56 -40.27 41.91 -0.89
N SER A 57 -40.06 40.71 -0.33
CA SER A 57 -39.09 40.47 0.73
C SER A 57 -38.38 39.12 0.60
N LEU A 58 -37.09 39.08 0.92
CA LEU A 58 -36.28 37.87 0.96
C LEU A 58 -35.52 37.78 2.28
N ASN A 59 -35.51 36.59 2.88
CA ASN A 59 -34.69 36.30 4.06
C ASN A 59 -33.50 35.46 3.61
N VAL A 60 -32.29 35.87 4.00
CA VAL A 60 -31.04 35.19 3.61
C VAL A 60 -29.99 35.32 4.70
N THR A 61 -29.14 34.31 4.83
CA THR A 61 -28.02 34.31 5.77
C THR A 61 -26.79 34.93 5.11
N SER A 62 -25.97 35.69 5.87
CA SER A 62 -24.69 36.23 5.35
C SER A 62 -23.80 35.10 4.80
N GLY A 63 -23.31 35.25 3.57
CA GLY A 63 -22.50 34.23 2.87
C GLY A 63 -23.29 33.17 2.09
N GLU A 64 -24.62 33.12 2.23
CA GLU A 64 -25.50 32.24 1.46
C GLU A 64 -26.15 32.99 0.28
N SER A 65 -26.71 32.22 -0.65
CA SER A 65 -27.50 32.75 -1.77
C SER A 65 -28.95 32.31 -1.65
N THR A 66 -29.88 33.20 -2.03
CA THR A 66 -31.31 32.91 -2.10
C THR A 66 -31.86 33.32 -3.46
N THR A 67 -32.97 32.70 -3.88
CA THR A 67 -33.57 32.92 -5.19
C THR A 67 -35.03 33.34 -5.07
N ALA A 68 -35.41 34.40 -5.78
CA ALA A 68 -36.78 34.85 -5.94
C ALA A 68 -37.25 34.65 -7.39
N THR A 69 -38.50 34.26 -7.59
CA THR A 69 -39.09 34.13 -8.93
C THR A 69 -40.07 35.28 -9.20
N TYR A 70 -39.94 35.92 -10.36
CA TYR A 70 -40.80 37.00 -10.85
C TYR A 70 -41.52 36.55 -12.11
N VAL A 71 -42.80 36.90 -12.23
CA VAL A 71 -43.67 36.47 -13.33
C VAL A 71 -44.37 37.68 -13.93
N LEU A 72 -44.24 37.86 -15.24
CA LEU A 72 -44.96 38.90 -16.00
C LEU A 72 -46.25 38.32 -16.59
N LYS A 73 -47.40 38.96 -16.35
CA LYS A 73 -48.71 38.52 -16.87
C LYS A 73 -49.49 39.65 -17.53
N GLY A 74 -50.25 39.33 -18.58
CA GLY A 74 -51.19 40.24 -19.25
C GLY A 74 -50.54 41.24 -20.21
N GLY A 75 -51.36 41.89 -21.06
CA GLY A 75 -50.94 42.91 -22.05
C GLY A 75 -50.15 42.37 -23.25
N SER A 76 -50.58 42.66 -24.48
CA SER A 76 -49.82 42.30 -25.69
C SER A 76 -48.78 43.37 -26.03
N GLY A 77 -47.60 42.96 -26.50
CA GLY A 77 -46.59 43.86 -27.08
C GLY A 77 -45.57 44.46 -26.11
N LEU A 78 -45.46 43.96 -24.87
CA LEU A 78 -44.37 44.29 -23.95
C LEU A 78 -43.26 43.24 -24.03
N THR A 79 -42.01 43.68 -24.19
CA THR A 79 -40.84 42.80 -24.02
C THR A 79 -39.87 43.46 -23.05
N ILE A 80 -39.62 42.84 -21.90
CA ILE A 80 -38.57 43.32 -20.98
C ILE A 80 -37.22 42.96 -21.59
N VAL A 81 -36.41 43.97 -21.88
CA VAL A 81 -35.11 43.85 -22.54
C VAL A 81 -34.00 43.59 -21.54
N ASN A 82 -34.08 44.21 -20.36
CA ASN A 82 -33.10 44.02 -19.29
C ASN A 82 -33.75 44.25 -17.91
N LEU A 83 -33.37 43.42 -16.94
CA LEU A 83 -33.66 43.60 -15.53
C LEU A 83 -32.36 43.80 -14.76
N SER A 84 -32.32 44.85 -13.94
CA SER A 84 -31.15 45.15 -13.11
C SER A 84 -31.58 45.58 -11.71
N THR A 85 -30.74 45.33 -10.71
CA THR A 85 -30.91 45.81 -9.34
C THR A 85 -29.89 46.89 -9.02
N GLN A 86 -30.26 47.83 -8.15
CA GLN A 86 -29.34 48.77 -7.53
C GLN A 86 -29.69 48.93 -6.05
N GLU A 87 -28.69 48.90 -5.16
CA GLU A 87 -28.88 49.17 -3.74
C GLU A 87 -29.24 50.64 -3.51
N SER A 88 -30.20 50.91 -2.61
CA SER A 88 -30.52 52.29 -2.24
C SER A 88 -29.39 52.87 -1.37
N GLY A 89 -28.63 53.84 -1.90
CA GLY A 89 -27.59 54.56 -1.15
C GLY A 89 -26.36 55.02 -1.95
N LEU A 90 -26.20 54.60 -3.20
CA LEU A 90 -25.07 55.03 -4.05
C LEU A 90 -25.59 55.67 -5.35
N ASN A 91 -25.54 56.99 -5.37
CA ASN A 91 -25.84 57.82 -6.53
C ASN A 91 -24.49 58.19 -7.18
N THR A 92 -24.11 57.62 -8.33
CA THR A 92 -23.22 58.27 -9.32
C THR A 92 -23.16 57.52 -10.66
N THR A 93 -23.13 58.31 -11.72
CA THR A 93 -22.90 57.99 -13.14
C THR A 93 -21.52 57.34 -13.42
N PRO A 94 -21.35 56.64 -14.56
CA PRO A 94 -20.22 55.76 -14.81
C PRO A 94 -18.95 56.55 -15.17
N LEU A 95 -17.85 56.32 -14.44
CA LEU A 95 -16.51 56.70 -14.88
C LEU A 95 -15.51 55.55 -14.69
N SER A 96 -14.65 55.50 -15.69
CA SER A 96 -13.68 54.49 -16.10
C SER A 96 -12.50 54.31 -15.14
N HIS A 97 -12.30 53.08 -14.66
CA HIS A 97 -11.12 52.24 -14.83
C HIS A 97 -11.01 51.22 -13.67
N GLY A 98 -10.98 49.93 -14.04
CA GLY A 98 -10.25 48.88 -13.31
C GLY A 98 -10.76 48.48 -11.92
N LEU A 99 -11.69 47.52 -11.89
CA LEU A 99 -11.98 46.57 -10.80
C LEU A 99 -12.66 47.12 -9.52
N THR A 100 -13.97 46.83 -9.50
CA THR A 100 -14.84 46.52 -8.34
C THR A 100 -15.36 47.66 -7.46
N SER A 101 -16.36 48.39 -7.97
CA SER A 101 -17.41 49.00 -7.15
C SER A 101 -18.20 47.90 -6.44
N THR A 102 -17.94 47.68 -5.15
CA THR A 102 -18.51 46.56 -4.39
C THR A 102 -19.96 46.83 -3.99
N CYS A 103 -20.91 46.42 -4.84
CA CYS A 103 -22.31 46.22 -4.43
C CYS A 103 -22.31 45.21 -3.26
N ALA A 104 -22.94 45.56 -2.14
CA ALA A 104 -22.83 44.80 -0.89
C ALA A 104 -23.61 43.46 -0.96
N LEU A 105 -24.68 43.47 -1.76
CA LEU A 105 -25.46 42.34 -2.24
C LEU A 105 -25.24 42.21 -3.75
N CYS A 106 -24.80 41.07 -4.23
CA CYS A 106 -24.72 40.83 -5.67
C CYS A 106 -26.01 40.15 -6.13
N GLY A 107 -26.93 40.92 -6.69
CA GLY A 107 -28.10 40.42 -7.40
C GLY A 107 -27.75 40.13 -8.86
N SER A 108 -28.01 38.91 -9.35
CA SER A 108 -27.94 38.59 -10.78
C SER A 108 -29.25 37.94 -11.24
N PHE A 109 -29.76 38.42 -12.36
CA PHE A 109 -30.87 37.77 -13.06
C PHE A 109 -30.28 36.79 -14.08
N ASN A 110 -30.82 35.57 -14.13
CA ASN A 110 -30.42 34.63 -15.18
C ASN A 110 -31.11 35.03 -16.51
N PRO A 111 -30.38 35.43 -17.57
CA PRO A 111 -30.97 36.07 -18.75
C PRO A 111 -31.69 35.11 -19.72
N GLU A 112 -31.65 33.79 -19.50
CA GLU A 112 -32.09 32.82 -20.53
C GLU A 112 -33.62 32.71 -20.75
N SER A 113 -34.49 33.47 -20.08
CA SER A 113 -35.94 33.24 -20.25
C SER A 113 -36.89 34.44 -20.12
N LEU A 114 -36.46 35.68 -20.38
CA LEU A 114 -37.38 36.83 -20.47
C LEU A 114 -37.39 37.51 -21.84
N VAL A 115 -37.58 36.72 -22.91
CA VAL A 115 -37.98 37.25 -24.22
C VAL A 115 -39.44 36.87 -24.46
N VAL A 116 -40.37 37.76 -24.08
CA VAL A 116 -41.79 37.64 -24.48
C VAL A 116 -41.99 38.41 -25.77
N THR A 117 -42.07 37.70 -26.89
CA THR A 117 -42.74 38.22 -28.09
C THR A 117 -44.20 37.76 -28.01
N GLY A 118 -45.13 38.71 -28.08
CA GLY A 118 -46.49 38.51 -27.58
C GLY A 118 -47.27 37.42 -28.31
N THR A 119 -47.67 36.38 -27.58
CA THR A 119 -49.04 35.84 -27.48
C THR A 119 -49.11 34.88 -26.27
N SER A 120 -49.93 35.21 -25.27
CA SER A 120 -50.43 34.38 -24.14
C SER A 120 -49.46 33.54 -23.27
N ALA A 121 -48.13 33.63 -23.42
CA ALA A 121 -47.20 32.85 -22.59
C ALA A 121 -46.79 33.61 -21.32
N GLU A 122 -47.05 33.03 -20.14
CA GLU A 122 -46.48 33.50 -18.87
C GLU A 122 -44.97 33.23 -18.88
N SER A 123 -44.15 34.27 -18.78
CA SER A 123 -42.69 34.13 -18.65
C SER A 123 -42.27 34.40 -17.22
N SER A 124 -41.44 33.52 -16.66
CA SER A 124 -40.84 33.70 -15.34
C SER A 124 -39.34 33.91 -15.45
N SER A 125 -38.79 34.70 -14.52
CA SER A 125 -37.36 34.89 -14.35
C SER A 125 -37.00 34.81 -12.88
N GLN A 126 -35.80 34.30 -12.63
CA GLN A 126 -35.28 34.15 -11.28
C GLN A 126 -34.22 35.21 -11.00
N LEU A 127 -34.39 35.91 -9.88
CA LEU A 127 -33.38 36.75 -9.26
C LEU A 127 -32.62 35.92 -8.25
N ASN A 128 -31.33 35.75 -8.48
CA ASN A 128 -30.42 35.19 -7.48
C ASN A 128 -29.78 36.34 -6.72
N VAL A 129 -29.92 36.34 -5.40
CA VAL A 129 -29.26 37.29 -4.51
C VAL A 129 -28.21 36.53 -3.70
N THR A 130 -26.94 36.87 -3.93
CA THR A 130 -25.82 36.35 -3.13
C THR A 130 -25.32 37.43 -2.19
N VAL A 131 -25.28 37.13 -0.90
CA VAL A 131 -24.78 38.05 0.13
C VAL A 131 -23.28 37.85 0.30
N ARG A 132 -22.48 38.92 0.20
CA ARG A 132 -21.03 38.82 0.44
C ARG A 132 -20.74 38.43 1.89
N SER A 133 -19.74 37.58 2.08
CA SER A 133 -19.19 37.27 3.39
C SER A 133 -18.66 38.56 4.05
N GLY A 134 -19.27 38.97 5.16
CA GLY A 134 -18.89 40.20 5.89
C GLY A 134 -19.97 41.28 5.96
N LEU A 135 -21.13 41.09 5.31
CA LEU A 135 -22.28 41.99 5.48
C LEU A 135 -22.90 41.82 6.88
N THR A 136 -23.18 42.92 7.58
CA THR A 136 -23.80 42.89 8.92
C THR A 136 -25.27 42.47 8.85
N ALA A 137 -25.79 41.89 9.94
CA ALA A 137 -27.22 41.59 10.02
C ALA A 137 -28.03 42.89 9.95
N GLY A 138 -29.09 42.89 9.15
CA GLY A 138 -29.84 44.11 8.86
C GLY A 138 -30.83 43.96 7.72
N THR A 139 -31.60 45.01 7.49
CA THR A 139 -32.58 45.07 6.40
C THR A 139 -32.05 45.98 5.30
N TYR A 140 -31.91 45.43 4.10
CA TYR A 140 -31.37 46.09 2.92
C TYR A 140 -32.45 46.24 1.85
N LYS A 141 -32.35 47.28 1.02
CA LYS A 141 -33.31 47.54 -0.07
C LYS A 141 -32.62 47.48 -1.43
N LEU A 142 -33.14 46.62 -2.29
CA LEU A 142 -32.76 46.52 -3.70
C LEU A 142 -33.85 47.15 -4.55
N ASN A 143 -33.52 48.24 -5.23
CA ASN A 143 -34.39 48.86 -6.21
C ASN A 143 -34.30 48.06 -7.52
N LEU A 144 -35.45 47.59 -8.01
CA LEU A 144 -35.58 46.87 -9.26
C LEU A 144 -35.82 47.84 -10.40
N TYR A 145 -35.05 47.71 -11.47
CA TYR A 145 -35.20 48.50 -12.68
C TYR A 145 -35.36 47.62 -13.90
N ALA A 146 -36.23 48.03 -14.82
CA ALA A 146 -36.37 47.40 -16.12
C ALA A 146 -36.18 48.41 -17.26
N THR A 147 -35.58 47.94 -18.35
CA THR A 147 -35.81 48.51 -19.67
C THR A 147 -36.71 47.55 -20.45
N TYR A 148 -37.72 48.08 -21.13
CA TYR A 148 -38.70 47.27 -21.85
C TYR A 148 -39.09 47.93 -23.17
N THR A 149 -39.52 47.15 -24.14
CA THR A 149 -40.18 47.67 -25.35
C THR A 149 -41.68 47.57 -25.17
N ASN A 150 -42.42 48.57 -25.65
CA ASN A 150 -43.87 48.54 -25.74
C ASN A 150 -44.26 48.87 -27.19
N GLY A 151 -44.90 47.93 -27.88
CA GLY A 151 -45.21 48.08 -29.31
C GLY A 151 -43.97 48.23 -30.19
N GLY A 152 -42.83 47.66 -29.79
CA GLY A 152 -41.55 47.74 -30.51
C GLY A 152 -40.69 48.97 -30.18
N VAL A 153 -41.15 49.90 -29.33
CA VAL A 153 -40.37 51.07 -28.91
C VAL A 153 -39.76 50.87 -27.52
N THR A 154 -38.44 50.94 -27.42
CA THR A 154 -37.70 50.81 -26.15
C THR A 154 -37.96 52.02 -25.24
N GLN A 155 -38.44 51.73 -24.04
CA GLN A 155 -38.65 52.70 -22.98
C GLN A 155 -37.36 52.89 -22.16
N PRO A 156 -37.13 54.10 -21.62
CA PRO A 156 -36.00 54.36 -20.73
C PRO A 156 -36.07 53.49 -19.48
N LYS A 157 -34.92 53.29 -18.83
CA LYS A 157 -34.79 52.50 -17.60
C LYS A 157 -35.68 53.09 -16.51
N GLU A 158 -36.66 52.33 -16.05
CA GLU A 158 -37.63 52.75 -15.02
C GLU A 158 -37.51 51.85 -13.78
N GLN A 159 -37.74 52.43 -12.60
CA GLN A 159 -37.83 51.65 -11.36
C GLN A 159 -39.20 50.98 -11.27
N ILE A 160 -39.20 49.65 -11.24
CA ILE A 160 -40.40 48.81 -11.28
C ILE A 160 -40.67 48.07 -9.96
N GLY A 161 -39.89 48.33 -8.92
CA GLY A 161 -40.13 47.75 -7.60
C GLY A 161 -39.02 47.98 -6.60
N VAL A 162 -39.27 47.55 -5.36
CA VAL A 162 -38.28 47.50 -4.28
C VAL A 162 -38.40 46.14 -3.60
N ILE A 163 -37.27 45.45 -3.44
CA ILE A 163 -37.17 44.21 -2.67
C ILE A 163 -36.47 44.53 -1.36
N THR A 164 -37.08 44.09 -0.26
CA THR A 164 -36.48 44.16 1.07
C THR A 164 -35.75 42.86 1.38
N VAL A 165 -34.42 42.89 1.47
CA VAL A 165 -33.61 41.72 1.84
C VAL A 165 -33.27 41.81 3.32
N VAL A 166 -33.80 40.90 4.12
CA VAL A 166 -33.47 40.79 5.54
C VAL A 166 -32.33 39.78 5.67
N VAL A 167 -31.16 40.29 6.07
CA VAL A 167 -29.97 39.47 6.32
C VAL A 167 -29.94 39.13 7.81
N THR A 168 -30.11 37.85 8.12
CA THR A 168 -29.94 37.33 9.48
C THR A 168 -28.49 36.92 9.69
N SER A 169 -27.92 37.26 10.85
CA SER A 169 -26.63 36.70 11.26
C SER A 169 -26.82 35.21 11.46
N GLY A 170 -26.34 34.40 10.51
CA GLY A 170 -26.25 32.97 10.68
C GLY A 170 -25.33 32.67 11.85
N SER A 171 -25.86 32.02 12.88
CA SER A 171 -25.06 31.50 13.97
C SER A 171 -24.22 30.30 13.49
N SER A 172 -23.12 30.57 12.81
CA SER A 172 -21.85 29.85 13.00
C SER A 172 -20.74 30.51 12.17
N PRO A 173 -19.71 31.12 12.78
CA PRO A 173 -18.52 31.49 12.05
C PRO A 173 -17.84 30.21 11.57
N GLN A 174 -17.51 30.11 10.28
CA GLN A 174 -16.56 29.10 9.80
C GLN A 174 -15.17 29.56 10.25
N ILE A 175 -14.65 28.98 11.34
CA ILE A 175 -13.41 29.46 12.00
C ILE A 175 -12.14 28.86 11.34
N GLY A 176 -12.26 28.00 10.33
CA GLY A 176 -11.11 27.42 9.60
C GLY A 176 -11.36 25.98 9.17
N THR A 177 -10.30 25.34 8.69
CA THR A 177 -10.28 23.95 8.24
C THR A 177 -9.51 23.07 9.22
N LEU A 178 -10.13 22.02 9.77
CA LEU A 178 -9.42 21.01 10.56
C LEU A 178 -8.76 20.00 9.61
N VAL A 179 -7.44 19.82 9.74
CA VAL A 179 -6.63 18.90 8.93
C VAL A 179 -6.02 17.83 9.83
N ILE A 180 -6.19 16.57 9.43
CA ILE A 180 -5.44 15.45 9.98
C ILE A 180 -4.30 15.17 9.00
N HIS A 181 -3.06 15.31 9.45
CA HIS A 181 -1.90 14.96 8.67
C HIS A 181 -1.70 13.46 8.65
N THR A 182 -0.95 12.97 7.67
CA THR A 182 -0.57 11.56 7.56
C THR A 182 -0.02 11.03 8.88
N VAL A 183 -0.43 9.83 9.25
CA VAL A 183 0.20 9.08 10.36
C VAL A 183 1.64 8.73 9.98
N ALA A 184 2.53 8.73 10.96
CA ALA A 184 3.92 8.30 10.76
C ALA A 184 3.99 6.85 10.23
N GLU A 185 3.09 6.00 10.74
CA GLU A 185 2.90 4.61 10.30
C GLU A 185 1.42 4.28 10.24
N SER A 186 0.94 3.81 9.09
CA SER A 186 -0.45 3.37 8.90
C SER A 186 -0.69 1.90 9.26
N ASN A 187 0.36 1.15 9.60
CA ASN A 187 0.28 -0.24 10.00
C ASN A 187 1.10 -0.47 11.27
N ILE A 188 0.44 -0.86 12.35
CA ILE A 188 1.06 -1.06 13.66
C ILE A 188 0.75 -2.46 14.20
N ALA A 189 1.59 -2.96 15.09
CA ALA A 189 1.29 -4.16 15.87
C ALA A 189 0.21 -3.87 16.92
N ALA A 190 -0.53 -4.90 17.34
CA ALA A 190 -1.30 -4.84 18.58
C ALA A 190 -0.34 -4.54 19.76
N GLY A 191 -0.68 -3.54 20.59
CA GLY A 191 0.19 -2.95 21.61
C GLY A 191 1.17 -1.89 21.09
N GLY A 192 1.39 -1.82 19.78
CA GLY A 192 2.23 -0.80 19.14
C GLY A 192 1.57 0.57 19.11
N THR A 193 2.37 1.61 18.87
CA THR A 193 1.86 2.98 18.76
C THR A 193 2.35 3.71 17.51
N THR A 194 1.57 4.67 17.05
CA THR A 194 1.96 5.62 15.99
C THR A 194 1.45 7.00 16.38
N THR A 195 1.97 8.06 15.76
CA THR A 195 1.51 9.42 16.03
C THR A 195 0.81 10.03 14.82
N ALA A 196 -0.21 10.83 15.10
CA ALA A 196 -0.90 11.65 14.12
C ALA A 196 -0.83 13.11 14.53
N LEU A 197 -0.54 14.00 13.58
CA LEU A 197 -0.61 15.43 13.78
C LEU A 197 -1.98 15.93 13.33
N VAL A 198 -2.64 16.73 14.17
CA VAL A 198 -3.92 17.39 13.86
C VAL A 198 -3.71 18.89 13.95
N SER A 199 -4.11 19.65 12.93
CA SER A 199 -3.95 21.11 12.90
C SER A 199 -5.16 21.84 12.37
N ILE A 200 -5.22 23.15 12.61
CA ILE A 200 -6.17 24.03 11.95
C ILE A 200 -5.45 24.89 10.90
N GLU A 201 -5.98 24.88 9.69
CA GLU A 201 -5.55 25.71 8.56
C GLU A 201 -6.60 26.78 8.23
N ASN A 202 -6.17 27.88 7.59
CA ASN A 202 -7.04 28.96 7.10
C ASN A 202 -7.95 29.61 8.17
N SER A 203 -7.54 29.63 9.44
CA SER A 203 -8.33 30.23 10.51
C SER A 203 -8.04 31.72 10.71
N SER A 204 -8.88 32.59 10.15
CA SER A 204 -8.93 33.99 10.59
C SER A 204 -9.85 34.11 11.80
N GLY A 205 -9.30 34.25 13.02
CA GLY A 205 -10.09 34.60 14.21
C GLY A 205 -10.12 33.60 15.37
N ILE A 206 -9.16 32.67 15.50
CA ILE A 206 -8.99 31.93 16.76
C ILE A 206 -8.54 32.92 17.84
N THR A 207 -9.44 33.30 18.74
CA THR A 207 -9.14 34.14 19.91
C THR A 207 -9.29 33.38 21.23
N VAL A 208 -9.80 32.15 21.18
CA VAL A 208 -10.03 31.23 22.30
C VAL A 208 -9.53 29.84 21.89
N PRO A 209 -8.93 29.04 22.81
CA PRO A 209 -8.49 27.68 22.50
C PRO A 209 -9.60 26.81 21.91
N VAL A 210 -9.28 26.06 20.86
CA VAL A 210 -10.18 25.15 20.16
C VAL A 210 -9.96 23.74 20.68
N ASN A 211 -10.95 23.18 21.37
CA ASN A 211 -10.89 21.78 21.77
C ASN A 211 -11.24 20.89 20.58
N VAL A 212 -10.25 20.16 20.09
CA VAL A 212 -10.41 19.13 19.07
C VAL A 212 -10.58 17.79 19.78
N ALA A 213 -11.71 17.14 19.55
CA ALA A 213 -11.95 15.77 19.98
C ALA A 213 -11.44 14.81 18.90
N VAL A 214 -10.74 13.77 19.33
CA VAL A 214 -10.01 12.88 18.46
C VAL A 214 -10.31 11.43 18.82
N ALA A 215 -10.75 10.63 17.85
CA ALA A 215 -11.24 9.28 18.11
C ALA A 215 -11.03 8.30 16.95
N SER A 216 -10.87 7.02 17.31
CA SER A 216 -11.02 5.86 16.42
C SER A 216 -12.51 5.51 16.28
N ASN A 217 -12.95 5.11 15.09
CA ASN A 217 -14.32 4.60 14.90
C ASN A 217 -14.51 3.17 15.42
N ASP A 218 -13.41 2.46 15.72
CA ASP A 218 -13.41 1.19 16.42
C ASP A 218 -12.35 1.20 17.53
N THR A 219 -12.80 1.37 18.77
CA THR A 219 -11.93 1.39 19.96
C THR A 219 -11.49 0.02 20.41
N ALA A 220 -12.11 -1.06 19.92
CA ALA A 220 -11.64 -2.42 20.14
C ALA A 220 -10.41 -2.73 19.27
N VAL A 221 -10.25 -2.02 18.15
CA VAL A 221 -9.07 -2.11 17.27
C VAL A 221 -7.99 -1.11 17.69
N MET A 222 -8.33 0.14 17.99
CA MET A 222 -7.33 1.18 18.28
C MET A 222 -7.85 2.23 19.26
N THR A 223 -7.02 2.63 20.23
CA THR A 223 -7.29 3.76 21.12
C THR A 223 -6.47 4.99 20.73
N VAL A 224 -6.90 6.16 21.22
CA VAL A 224 -6.27 7.46 20.96
C VAL A 224 -5.97 8.16 22.29
N SER A 225 -4.76 8.69 22.44
CA SER A 225 -4.34 9.44 23.62
C SER A 225 -3.43 10.63 23.27
N PRO A 226 -3.73 11.86 23.71
CA PRO A 226 -4.96 12.25 24.40
C PRO A 226 -6.17 12.23 23.43
N ALA A 227 -7.35 11.86 23.94
CA ALA A 227 -8.59 11.85 23.15
C ALA A 227 -9.13 13.25 22.81
N SER A 228 -8.48 14.29 23.33
CA SER A 228 -8.75 15.68 22.98
C SER A 228 -7.51 16.54 23.15
N CYS A 229 -7.35 17.56 22.31
CA CYS A 229 -6.28 18.54 22.43
C CYS A 229 -6.81 19.96 22.21
N ALA A 230 -6.16 20.96 22.79
CA ALA A 230 -6.52 22.37 22.63
C ALA A 230 -5.58 23.05 21.62
N LEU A 231 -6.13 23.56 20.52
CA LEU A 231 -5.39 24.31 19.50
C LEU A 231 -5.54 25.81 19.72
N THR A 232 -4.44 26.56 19.64
CA THR A 232 -4.38 28.01 19.88
C THR A 232 -3.64 28.73 18.75
N THR A 233 -3.63 30.07 18.75
CA THR A 233 -2.82 30.86 17.81
C THR A 233 -1.31 30.68 18.02
N ALA A 234 -0.87 30.33 19.24
CA ALA A 234 0.53 30.05 19.55
C ALA A 234 0.92 28.59 19.24
N SER A 235 -0.05 27.67 19.19
CA SER A 235 0.13 26.26 18.88
C SER A 235 -1.10 25.75 18.13
N ASN A 236 -1.06 25.88 16.81
CA ASN A 236 -2.17 25.58 15.90
C ASN A 236 -2.24 24.09 15.50
N SER A 237 -1.44 23.24 16.14
CA SER A 237 -1.41 21.79 15.92
C SER A 237 -1.18 21.03 17.23
N CYS A 238 -1.62 19.78 17.26
CA CYS A 238 -1.40 18.86 18.35
C CYS A 238 -1.05 17.47 17.82
N THR A 239 -0.20 16.77 18.55
CA THR A 239 0.14 15.37 18.27
C THR A 239 -0.68 14.47 19.18
N VAL A 240 -1.32 13.46 18.61
CA VAL A 240 -1.95 12.37 19.35
C VAL A 240 -1.23 11.06 19.09
N THR A 241 -1.23 10.19 20.08
CA THR A 241 -0.74 8.82 19.98
C THR A 241 -1.91 7.88 19.73
N LEU A 242 -1.79 7.06 18.69
CA LEU A 242 -2.70 5.97 18.36
C LEU A 242 -2.08 4.67 18.88
N THR A 243 -2.84 3.87 19.61
CA THR A 243 -2.36 2.59 20.16
C THR A 243 -3.20 1.45 19.62
N GLY A 244 -2.55 0.47 18.98
CA GLY A 244 -3.22 -0.73 18.49
C GLY A 244 -3.66 -1.62 19.65
N VAL A 245 -4.90 -2.09 19.63
CA VAL A 245 -5.51 -2.93 20.66
C VAL A 245 -5.65 -4.36 20.18
N ALA A 246 -6.33 -4.56 19.05
CA ALA A 246 -6.59 -5.86 18.46
C ALA A 246 -6.50 -5.79 16.94
N ALA A 247 -6.31 -6.93 16.29
CA ALA A 247 -6.20 -6.99 14.83
C ALA A 247 -7.46 -6.40 14.15
N GLY A 248 -7.25 -5.54 13.16
CA GLY A 248 -8.32 -4.91 12.39
C GLY A 248 -7.86 -3.63 11.72
N THR A 249 -8.66 -3.14 10.77
CA THR A 249 -8.46 -1.81 10.17
C THR A 249 -9.53 -0.89 10.70
N THR A 250 -9.09 0.23 11.27
CA THR A 250 -9.96 1.26 11.81
C THR A 250 -9.59 2.60 11.21
N THR A 251 -10.51 3.55 11.28
CA THR A 251 -10.28 4.91 10.83
C THR A 251 -10.20 5.85 12.01
N PHE A 252 -9.26 6.77 11.91
CA PHE A 252 -9.09 7.84 12.85
C PHE A 252 -9.72 9.13 12.32
N SER A 253 -10.41 9.86 13.20
CA SER A 253 -11.05 11.13 12.86
C SER A 253 -10.89 12.16 13.97
N ALA A 254 -10.95 13.43 13.58
CA ALA A 254 -10.87 14.58 14.47
C ALA A 254 -12.09 15.47 14.22
N THR A 255 -12.65 16.04 15.28
CA THR A 255 -13.85 16.89 15.23
C THR A 255 -13.69 18.11 16.12
N ALA A 256 -14.21 19.25 15.67
CA ALA A 256 -14.24 20.50 16.43
C ALA A 256 -15.52 21.27 16.08
N THR A 257 -16.21 21.80 17.09
CA THR A 257 -17.46 22.55 16.90
C THR A 257 -17.20 23.89 16.21
N GLY A 258 -17.95 24.20 15.14
CA GLY A 258 -17.82 25.48 14.41
C GLY A 258 -16.74 25.52 13.31
N TYR A 259 -16.18 24.37 12.93
CA TYR A 259 -15.18 24.24 11.88
C TYR A 259 -15.66 23.29 10.78
N THR A 260 -15.42 23.63 9.51
CA THR A 260 -15.51 22.65 8.41
C THR A 260 -14.27 21.77 8.40
N ILE A 261 -14.47 20.46 8.30
CA ILE A 261 -13.37 19.51 8.04
C ILE A 261 -13.19 19.50 6.52
N ALA A 262 -12.14 20.16 6.01
CA ALA A 262 -11.81 20.00 4.60
C ALA A 262 -11.22 18.60 4.46
N THR A 263 -11.98 17.73 3.81
CA THR A 263 -11.60 16.37 3.42
C THR A 263 -11.32 15.41 4.58
N SER A 264 -12.34 14.62 4.94
CA SER A 264 -12.13 13.34 5.59
C SER A 264 -11.46 12.37 4.60
N GLN A 265 -10.14 12.40 4.45
CA GLN A 265 -9.47 11.11 4.34
C GLN A 265 -9.34 10.61 5.77
N ALA A 266 -10.36 9.88 6.22
CA ALA A 266 -10.25 9.13 7.46
C ALA A 266 -9.02 8.25 7.29
N ILE A 267 -7.97 8.52 8.06
CA ILE A 267 -6.71 7.80 7.91
C ILE A 267 -6.96 6.40 8.44
N SER A 268 -6.90 5.42 7.55
CA SER A 268 -6.99 4.01 7.93
C SER A 268 -5.70 3.59 8.59
N VAL A 269 -5.81 3.08 9.80
CA VAL A 269 -4.73 2.41 10.52
C VAL A 269 -5.09 0.94 10.62
N THR A 270 -4.18 0.07 10.18
CA THR A 270 -4.32 -1.37 10.32
C THR A 270 -3.49 -1.85 11.50
N VAL A 271 -4.15 -2.50 12.45
CA VAL A 271 -3.51 -3.18 13.57
C VAL A 271 -3.36 -4.65 13.20
N THR A 272 -2.14 -5.16 13.33
CA THR A 272 -1.81 -6.56 13.00
C THR A 272 -1.37 -7.32 14.25
N THR A 273 -1.68 -8.61 14.29
CA THR A 273 -1.23 -9.53 15.35
C THR A 273 -0.29 -10.58 14.79
N GLY A 274 0.67 -11.00 15.61
CA GLY A 274 1.60 -12.08 15.27
C GLY A 274 1.08 -13.45 15.68
N TRP A 275 1.67 -14.48 15.09
CA TRP A 275 1.43 -15.87 15.47
C TRP A 275 2.63 -16.74 15.10
N THR A 276 2.79 -17.86 15.79
CA THR A 276 3.75 -18.91 15.43
C THR A 276 3.02 -20.23 15.27
N ARG A 277 3.36 -20.97 14.22
CA ARG A 277 2.92 -22.34 13.97
C ARG A 277 4.14 -23.22 13.86
N GLN A 278 4.11 -24.35 14.56
CA GLN A 278 5.16 -25.35 14.54
C GLN A 278 4.57 -26.67 14.06
N SER A 279 5.27 -27.39 13.18
CA SER A 279 4.80 -28.65 12.62
C SER A 279 5.95 -29.63 12.47
N GLY A 280 5.78 -30.83 13.04
CA GLY A 280 6.78 -31.88 13.08
C GLY A 280 6.21 -33.26 12.82
N VAL A 281 7.12 -34.24 12.75
CA VAL A 281 6.78 -35.67 12.65
C VAL A 281 7.60 -36.41 13.71
N THR A 282 6.94 -37.22 14.53
CA THR A 282 7.57 -37.93 15.65
C THR A 282 8.83 -38.68 15.24
N ASN A 283 9.93 -38.45 15.97
CA ASN A 283 11.26 -39.04 15.73
C ASN A 283 11.87 -38.73 14.35
N LYS A 284 11.42 -37.67 13.69
CA LYS A 284 11.91 -37.27 12.38
C LYS A 284 12.13 -35.76 12.29
N SER A 285 12.86 -35.33 11.27
CA SER A 285 13.11 -33.93 10.99
C SER A 285 12.18 -33.42 9.89
N VAL A 286 11.57 -32.28 10.14
CA VAL A 286 10.86 -31.46 9.15
C VAL A 286 11.54 -30.10 9.12
N THR A 287 11.84 -29.59 7.93
CA THR A 287 12.58 -28.33 7.77
C THR A 287 11.89 -27.45 6.76
N GLY A 288 11.56 -26.21 7.14
CA GLY A 288 11.12 -25.17 6.20
C GLY A 288 12.33 -24.48 5.56
N TYR A 289 12.31 -24.31 4.24
CA TYR A 289 13.40 -23.67 3.49
C TYR A 289 13.00 -22.35 2.85
N GLY A 290 11.80 -22.25 2.28
CA GLY A 290 11.35 -21.07 1.55
C GLY A 290 9.91 -20.69 1.90
N ILE A 291 9.63 -19.38 1.85
CA ILE A 291 8.31 -18.82 2.08
C ILE A 291 8.01 -17.70 1.06
N SER A 292 6.78 -17.63 0.58
CA SER A 292 6.27 -16.58 -0.30
C SER A 292 4.85 -16.20 0.13
N LEU A 293 4.40 -15.00 -0.24
CA LEU A 293 3.09 -14.47 0.14
C LEU A 293 2.27 -14.13 -1.10
N ASP A 294 0.96 -14.40 -1.07
CA ASP A 294 0.04 -13.83 -2.05
C ASP A 294 -0.43 -12.42 -1.65
N ALA A 295 -1.13 -11.74 -2.56
CA ALA A 295 -1.63 -10.38 -2.34
C ALA A 295 -2.64 -10.25 -1.18
N ALA A 296 -3.21 -11.37 -0.69
CA ALA A 296 -4.10 -11.38 0.47
C ALA A 296 -3.34 -11.60 1.79
N GLY A 297 -2.02 -11.74 1.76
CA GLY A 297 -1.19 -12.01 2.93
C GLY A 297 -1.23 -13.47 3.37
N ASN A 298 -1.69 -14.40 2.52
CA ASN A 298 -1.57 -15.82 2.81
C ASN A 298 -0.12 -16.27 2.55
N SER A 299 0.42 -17.11 3.43
CA SER A 299 1.80 -17.60 3.31
C SER A 299 1.87 -18.99 2.72
N TYR A 300 2.82 -19.20 1.81
CA TYR A 300 3.10 -20.46 1.13
C TYR A 300 4.51 -20.88 1.52
N VAL A 301 4.64 -22.04 2.14
CA VAL A 301 5.89 -22.54 2.69
C VAL A 301 6.28 -23.83 2.00
N THR A 302 7.54 -23.96 1.61
CA THR A 302 8.12 -25.21 1.13
C THR A 302 9.24 -25.68 2.04
N GLY A 303 9.52 -26.97 1.98
CA GLY A 303 10.58 -27.57 2.76
C GLY A 303 10.80 -29.04 2.45
N ALA A 304 11.40 -29.74 3.40
CA ALA A 304 11.54 -31.20 3.37
C ALA A 304 10.88 -31.84 4.60
N SER A 305 10.25 -32.97 4.35
CA SER A 305 9.58 -33.82 5.32
C SER A 305 10.03 -35.28 5.14
N PRO A 306 9.81 -36.16 6.13
CA PRO A 306 10.11 -37.58 5.98
C PRO A 306 9.38 -38.19 4.79
N GLY A 307 10.12 -38.90 3.94
CA GLY A 307 9.59 -39.62 2.81
C GLY A 307 9.20 -41.06 3.14
N ASP A 308 8.51 -41.71 2.20
CA ASP A 308 8.14 -43.12 2.29
C ASP A 308 9.31 -44.04 1.90
N GLY A 309 9.29 -45.29 2.36
CA GLY A 309 10.21 -46.33 1.86
C GLY A 309 11.60 -46.39 2.50
N GLY A 310 11.81 -45.72 3.64
CA GLY A 310 13.04 -45.87 4.41
C GLY A 310 13.21 -44.84 5.52
N SER A 311 14.21 -45.03 6.39
CA SER A 311 14.47 -44.10 7.50
C SER A 311 15.06 -42.75 7.05
N SER A 312 15.74 -42.73 5.90
CA SER A 312 16.43 -41.56 5.31
C SER A 312 15.66 -40.88 4.16
N ALA A 313 14.56 -41.45 3.68
CA ALA A 313 13.78 -40.88 2.58
C ALA A 313 13.26 -39.47 2.92
N ARG A 314 13.13 -38.62 1.90
CA ARG A 314 12.65 -37.24 2.02
C ARG A 314 11.68 -36.91 0.89
N ASN A 315 10.59 -36.24 1.25
CA ASN A 315 9.63 -35.65 0.32
C ASN A 315 9.59 -34.14 0.56
N TYR A 316 9.41 -33.36 -0.51
CA TYR A 316 9.11 -31.94 -0.35
C TYR A 316 7.66 -31.75 0.08
N PHE A 317 7.38 -30.64 0.74
CA PHE A 317 6.00 -30.26 1.06
C PHE A 317 5.72 -28.83 0.60
N ILE A 318 4.44 -28.51 0.49
CA ILE A 318 3.92 -27.16 0.36
C ILE A 318 2.78 -26.97 1.35
N LEU A 319 2.83 -25.90 2.13
CA LEU A 319 1.78 -25.51 3.07
C LEU A 319 1.29 -24.11 2.72
N LYS A 320 -0.02 -23.93 2.58
CA LYS A 320 -0.64 -22.61 2.52
C LYS A 320 -1.31 -22.31 3.86
N PHE A 321 -0.92 -21.22 4.50
CA PHE A 321 -1.61 -20.65 5.66
C PHE A 321 -2.38 -19.40 5.24
N ASP A 322 -3.57 -19.22 5.77
CA ASP A 322 -4.25 -17.93 5.68
C ASP A 322 -3.54 -16.87 6.54
N ASN A 323 -3.96 -15.62 6.40
CA ASN A 323 -3.40 -14.49 7.16
C ASN A 323 -3.52 -14.66 8.71
N ALA A 324 -4.45 -15.51 9.18
CA ALA A 324 -4.67 -15.84 10.59
C ALA A 324 -3.82 -17.03 11.07
N GLY A 325 -3.06 -17.67 10.18
CA GLY A 325 -2.23 -18.82 10.48
C GLY A 325 -3.00 -20.14 10.52
N THR A 326 -4.16 -20.22 9.89
CA THR A 326 -4.90 -21.47 9.66
C THR A 326 -4.37 -22.14 8.40
N VAL A 327 -4.13 -23.44 8.44
CA VAL A 327 -3.76 -24.20 7.23
C VAL A 327 -4.96 -24.23 6.28
N VAL A 328 -4.81 -23.66 5.09
CA VAL A 328 -5.80 -23.70 4.01
C VAL A 328 -5.70 -25.01 3.26
N TRP A 329 -4.48 -25.39 2.88
CA TRP A 329 -4.19 -26.68 2.29
C TRP A 329 -2.71 -27.07 2.49
N SER A 330 -2.44 -28.37 2.40
CA SER A 330 -1.09 -28.93 2.41
C SER A 330 -0.92 -29.94 1.27
N ARG A 331 0.28 -30.02 0.71
CA ARG A 331 0.68 -31.02 -0.29
C ARG A 331 2.05 -31.56 0.05
N VAL A 332 2.27 -32.83 -0.26
CA VAL A 332 3.57 -33.50 -0.19
C VAL A 332 3.85 -34.07 -1.56
N GLY A 333 5.07 -33.90 -2.05
CA GLY A 333 5.53 -34.45 -3.32
C GLY A 333 6.92 -35.08 -3.17
N GLY A 334 7.23 -36.03 -4.04
CA GLY A 334 8.46 -36.78 -3.99
C GLY A 334 8.26 -38.20 -4.52
N VAL A 335 9.29 -39.03 -4.35
CA VAL A 335 9.33 -40.39 -4.89
C VAL A 335 9.60 -41.36 -3.76
N TYR A 336 8.90 -42.50 -3.76
CA TYR A 336 9.09 -43.56 -2.77
C TYR A 336 10.57 -44.00 -2.71
N GLY A 337 11.15 -44.02 -1.51
CA GLY A 337 12.56 -44.34 -1.27
C GLY A 337 13.55 -43.25 -1.71
N GLY A 338 13.06 -42.19 -2.35
CA GLY A 338 13.87 -41.08 -2.84
C GLY A 338 14.11 -39.99 -1.81
N GLN A 339 15.03 -39.11 -2.16
CA GLN A 339 15.29 -37.86 -1.47
C GLN A 339 14.86 -36.73 -2.39
N THR A 340 13.81 -36.02 -2.03
CA THR A 340 13.31 -34.85 -2.74
C THR A 340 13.16 -33.70 -1.76
N TYR A 341 13.77 -32.55 -2.07
CA TYR A 341 13.78 -31.35 -1.24
C TYR A 341 13.13 -30.21 -1.98
N GLY A 342 12.20 -29.47 -1.36
CA GLY A 342 11.67 -28.22 -1.91
C GLY A 342 12.42 -27.05 -1.29
N ARG A 343 13.36 -26.46 -2.04
CA ARG A 343 14.36 -25.50 -1.55
C ARG A 343 13.84 -24.06 -1.51
N SER A 344 13.03 -23.68 -2.49
CA SER A 344 12.52 -22.32 -2.61
C SER A 344 11.13 -22.30 -3.26
N ILE A 345 10.34 -21.28 -2.94
CA ILE A 345 8.97 -21.11 -3.41
C ILE A 345 8.70 -19.64 -3.75
N THR A 346 7.94 -19.42 -4.81
CA THR A 346 7.40 -18.10 -5.17
C THR A 346 5.93 -18.22 -5.58
N THR A 347 5.18 -17.12 -5.58
CA THR A 347 3.75 -17.09 -5.92
C THR A 347 3.41 -16.02 -6.93
N ASP A 348 2.47 -16.30 -7.82
CA ASP A 348 1.99 -15.34 -8.80
C ASP A 348 0.77 -14.55 -8.28
N SER A 349 0.36 -13.53 -9.05
CA SER A 349 -0.78 -12.66 -8.69
C SER A 349 -2.12 -13.38 -8.66
N LEU A 350 -2.21 -14.60 -9.20
CA LEU A 350 -3.40 -15.46 -9.15
C LEU A 350 -3.37 -16.41 -7.94
N GLY A 351 -2.30 -16.39 -7.15
CA GLY A 351 -2.09 -17.26 -6.00
C GLY A 351 -1.62 -18.67 -6.36
N ASN A 352 -1.12 -18.89 -7.57
CA ASN A 352 -0.44 -20.15 -7.91
C ASN A 352 0.97 -20.12 -7.31
N SER A 353 1.47 -21.28 -6.85
CA SER A 353 2.81 -21.41 -6.30
C SER A 353 3.74 -22.17 -7.22
N TYR A 354 5.01 -21.75 -7.26
CA TYR A 354 6.09 -22.39 -8.01
C TYR A 354 7.16 -22.80 -7.01
N VAL A 355 7.40 -24.09 -6.88
CA VAL A 355 8.41 -24.66 -5.99
C VAL A 355 9.55 -25.22 -6.82
N VAL A 356 10.76 -24.91 -6.40
CA VAL A 356 11.98 -25.52 -6.96
C VAL A 356 12.72 -26.31 -5.91
N GLY A 357 13.50 -27.27 -6.38
CA GLY A 357 14.40 -28.02 -5.52
C GLY A 357 15.10 -29.12 -6.28
N ASP A 358 15.50 -30.17 -5.57
CA ASP A 358 16.33 -31.24 -6.09
C ASP A 358 15.82 -32.63 -5.68
N THR A 359 16.12 -33.61 -6.52
CA THR A 359 15.75 -35.01 -6.31
C THR A 359 16.80 -35.96 -6.87
N ASN A 360 16.99 -37.10 -6.20
CA ASN A 360 17.80 -38.20 -6.73
C ASN A 360 16.96 -39.29 -7.43
N HIS A 361 15.67 -39.05 -7.65
CA HIS A 361 14.75 -39.97 -8.31
C HIS A 361 13.82 -39.23 -9.28
N ALA A 362 13.35 -39.93 -10.31
CA ALA A 362 12.41 -39.37 -11.26
C ALA A 362 11.05 -39.06 -10.58
N ILE A 363 10.76 -37.78 -10.34
CA ILE A 363 9.43 -37.29 -9.97
C ILE A 363 8.50 -37.44 -11.18
N THR A 364 9.01 -37.04 -12.35
CA THR A 364 8.36 -37.24 -13.64
C THR A 364 9.40 -37.51 -14.73
N GLY A 365 9.11 -38.45 -15.62
CA GLY A 365 10.01 -38.78 -16.71
C GLY A 365 11.19 -39.64 -16.26
N ALA A 366 12.41 -39.30 -16.70
CA ALA A 366 13.62 -40.05 -16.41
C ALA A 366 14.60 -39.24 -15.57
N GLN A 367 15.23 -39.91 -14.60
CA GLN A 367 16.34 -39.38 -13.84
C GLN A 367 17.58 -39.32 -14.75
N THR A 368 18.12 -38.12 -14.97
CA THR A 368 19.24 -37.90 -15.91
C THR A 368 20.58 -37.87 -15.19
N GLY A 369 20.67 -37.10 -14.12
CA GLY A 369 21.81 -36.99 -13.22
C GLY A 369 21.69 -37.90 -12.02
N ARG A 370 22.70 -37.86 -11.13
CA ARG A 370 22.58 -38.49 -9.80
C ARG A 370 21.63 -37.66 -8.93
N ILE A 371 21.65 -36.34 -9.12
CA ILE A 371 20.69 -35.38 -8.60
C ILE A 371 20.20 -34.53 -9.77
N ASP A 372 18.89 -34.40 -9.92
CA ASP A 372 18.22 -33.52 -10.88
C ASP A 372 17.49 -32.43 -10.11
N PHE A 373 17.39 -31.23 -10.70
CA PHE A 373 16.50 -30.22 -10.15
C PHE A 373 15.09 -30.41 -10.70
N PHE A 374 14.09 -29.90 -9.97
CA PHE A 374 12.73 -29.81 -10.45
C PHE A 374 12.14 -28.42 -10.23
N ILE A 375 11.10 -28.12 -11.01
CA ILE A 375 10.17 -27.02 -10.78
C ILE A 375 8.73 -27.55 -10.88
N ALA A 376 7.90 -27.26 -9.88
CA ALA A 376 6.51 -27.66 -9.83
C ALA A 376 5.59 -26.45 -9.62
N LYS A 377 4.51 -26.36 -10.42
CA LYS A 377 3.46 -25.35 -10.29
C LYS A 377 2.20 -25.96 -9.68
N TYR A 378 1.69 -25.32 -8.65
CA TYR A 378 0.39 -25.63 -8.04
C TYR A 378 -0.54 -24.44 -8.21
N ASP A 379 -1.82 -24.71 -8.48
CA ASP A 379 -2.81 -23.65 -8.52
C ASP A 379 -3.17 -23.15 -7.11
N SER A 380 -3.99 -22.09 -7.03
CA SER A 380 -4.41 -21.49 -5.76
C SER A 380 -5.20 -22.42 -4.83
N SER A 381 -5.75 -23.52 -5.36
CA SER A 381 -6.42 -24.59 -4.60
C SER A 381 -5.45 -25.68 -4.11
N GLY A 382 -4.18 -25.59 -4.51
CA GLY A 382 -3.14 -26.59 -4.23
C GLY A 382 -3.20 -27.78 -5.18
N THR A 383 -3.84 -27.69 -6.34
CA THR A 383 -3.80 -28.76 -7.35
C THR A 383 -2.53 -28.63 -8.19
N LEU A 384 -1.80 -29.73 -8.38
CA LEU A 384 -0.60 -29.74 -9.22
C LEU A 384 -0.99 -29.47 -10.68
N ALA A 385 -0.53 -28.36 -11.24
CA ALA A 385 -0.75 -28.00 -12.64
C ALA A 385 0.26 -28.70 -13.55
N TRP A 386 1.54 -28.59 -13.21
CA TRP A 386 2.62 -29.27 -13.92
C TRP A 386 3.87 -29.39 -13.04
N VAL A 387 4.75 -30.32 -13.38
CA VAL A 387 6.10 -30.44 -12.83
C VAL A 387 7.07 -30.75 -13.97
N LYS A 388 8.27 -30.18 -13.87
CA LYS A 388 9.38 -30.40 -14.80
C LYS A 388 10.59 -30.81 -13.99
N GLN A 389 11.32 -31.79 -14.49
CA GLN A 389 12.57 -32.27 -13.93
C GLN A 389 13.65 -32.19 -15.00
N ALA A 390 14.81 -31.67 -14.64
CA ALA A 390 15.95 -31.52 -15.53
C ALA A 390 17.26 -31.66 -14.75
N GLY A 391 18.29 -32.18 -15.43
CA GLY A 391 19.60 -32.32 -14.85
C GLY A 391 20.64 -32.68 -15.90
N VAL A 392 21.84 -33.00 -15.43
CA VAL A 392 23.02 -33.26 -16.27
C VAL A 392 23.48 -34.71 -16.15
N SER A 393 23.81 -35.33 -17.28
CA SER A 393 24.08 -36.77 -17.34
C SER A 393 25.24 -37.21 -16.42
N GLY A 394 24.90 -37.98 -15.39
CA GLY A 394 25.85 -38.51 -14.40
C GLY A 394 26.54 -37.45 -13.53
N GLY A 395 26.03 -36.21 -13.52
CA GLY A 395 26.40 -35.17 -12.56
C GLY A 395 25.23 -34.81 -11.66
N ASP A 396 25.37 -33.71 -10.94
CA ASP A 396 24.39 -33.18 -10.01
C ASP A 396 23.89 -31.83 -10.52
N SER A 397 22.59 -31.59 -10.42
CA SER A 397 21.96 -30.30 -10.69
C SER A 397 21.02 -29.95 -9.54
N VAL A 398 21.29 -28.85 -8.84
CA VAL A 398 20.57 -28.46 -7.63
C VAL A 398 20.00 -27.07 -7.80
N ALA A 399 18.68 -26.90 -7.69
CA ALA A 399 18.04 -25.59 -7.69
C ALA A 399 17.81 -25.10 -6.25
N LEU A 400 18.34 -23.92 -5.92
CA LEU A 400 18.30 -23.37 -4.56
C LEU A 400 17.42 -22.13 -4.43
N GLY A 401 17.20 -21.39 -5.52
CA GLY A 401 16.38 -20.17 -5.51
C GLY A 401 15.43 -20.10 -6.69
N VAL A 402 14.24 -19.53 -6.47
CA VAL A 402 13.27 -19.19 -7.52
C VAL A 402 12.67 -17.80 -7.30
N SER A 403 12.48 -17.07 -8.39
CA SER A 403 11.72 -15.82 -8.44
C SER A 403 10.91 -15.76 -9.74
N MET A 404 10.08 -14.75 -9.94
CA MET A 404 9.26 -14.64 -11.15
C MET A 404 9.10 -13.20 -11.64
N ASP A 405 8.83 -13.07 -12.94
CA ASP A 405 8.41 -11.79 -13.51
C ASP A 405 6.87 -11.61 -13.47
N SER A 406 6.42 -10.41 -13.85
CA SER A 406 4.99 -10.06 -13.90
C SER A 406 4.17 -10.89 -14.90
N SER A 407 4.83 -11.60 -15.83
CA SER A 407 4.21 -12.53 -16.77
C SER A 407 4.17 -13.98 -16.24
N SER A 408 4.51 -14.17 -14.95
CA SER A 408 4.59 -15.49 -14.31
C SER A 408 5.62 -16.43 -14.96
N ASN A 409 6.66 -15.90 -15.58
CA ASN A 409 7.82 -16.71 -15.96
C ASN A 409 8.70 -16.91 -14.73
N ALA A 410 9.09 -18.16 -14.45
CA ALA A 410 9.94 -18.50 -13.32
C ALA A 410 11.42 -18.42 -13.70
N TYR A 411 12.22 -17.80 -12.83
CA TYR A 411 13.68 -17.72 -12.94
C TYR A 411 14.27 -18.51 -11.79
N ILE A 412 15.17 -19.44 -12.10
CA ILE A 412 15.71 -20.42 -11.17
C ILE A 412 17.23 -20.26 -11.12
N THR A 413 17.81 -20.33 -9.93
CA THR A 413 19.27 -20.39 -9.75
C THR A 413 19.67 -21.60 -8.90
N GLY A 414 20.93 -21.98 -9.03
CA GLY A 414 21.47 -23.16 -8.38
C GLY A 414 22.90 -23.43 -8.82
N TYR A 415 23.31 -24.68 -8.75
CA TYR A 415 24.62 -25.12 -9.26
C TYR A 415 24.54 -26.47 -9.95
N THR A 416 25.55 -26.76 -10.76
CA THR A 416 25.73 -28.01 -11.48
C THR A 416 27.18 -28.46 -11.49
N THR A 417 27.41 -29.77 -11.47
CA THR A 417 28.76 -30.37 -11.55
C THR A 417 29.13 -30.83 -12.96
N LYS A 418 28.20 -30.68 -13.92
CA LYS A 418 28.44 -30.90 -15.36
C LYS A 418 27.66 -29.93 -16.22
N ALA A 419 28.02 -29.88 -17.50
CA ALA A 419 27.43 -28.98 -18.48
C ALA A 419 25.98 -29.38 -18.82
N PHE A 420 25.07 -28.40 -18.82
CA PHE A 420 23.80 -28.51 -19.53
C PHE A 420 24.01 -28.54 -21.04
N SER A 421 22.99 -29.01 -21.78
CA SER A 421 23.03 -29.01 -23.25
C SER A 421 23.26 -27.60 -23.80
N GLY A 422 24.33 -27.44 -24.61
CA GLY A 422 24.72 -26.15 -25.19
C GLY A 422 25.41 -25.19 -24.21
N GLN A 423 25.77 -25.65 -23.01
CA GLN A 423 26.59 -24.93 -22.04
C GLN A 423 27.95 -25.62 -21.88
N THR A 424 28.85 -25.01 -21.11
CA THR A 424 30.18 -25.54 -20.79
C THR A 424 30.31 -25.66 -19.28
N GLN A 425 30.86 -26.78 -18.80
CA GLN A 425 31.30 -26.88 -17.41
C GLN A 425 32.71 -26.29 -17.32
N HIS A 426 32.90 -25.34 -16.43
CA HIS A 426 34.17 -24.68 -16.22
C HIS A 426 34.82 -25.17 -14.91
N GLY A 427 34.11 -25.10 -13.79
CA GLY A 427 34.58 -25.47 -12.45
C GLY A 427 34.08 -26.82 -11.98
N ALA A 428 34.48 -27.24 -10.77
CA ALA A 428 33.89 -28.39 -10.09
C ALA A 428 32.39 -28.20 -9.84
N GLU A 429 31.98 -26.96 -9.53
CA GLU A 429 30.59 -26.53 -9.46
C GLU A 429 30.45 -25.19 -10.20
N ASP A 430 29.48 -25.12 -11.10
CA ASP A 430 29.13 -23.89 -11.81
C ASP A 430 27.72 -23.47 -11.43
N TYR A 431 27.49 -22.18 -11.21
CA TYR A 431 26.13 -21.71 -11.01
C TYR A 431 25.41 -21.69 -12.34
N PHE A 432 24.10 -21.91 -12.29
CA PHE A 432 23.25 -21.73 -13.45
C PHE A 432 22.13 -20.75 -13.16
N ILE A 433 21.61 -20.13 -14.21
CA ILE A 433 20.32 -19.47 -14.20
C ILE A 433 19.47 -19.99 -15.36
N ALA A 434 18.21 -20.31 -15.09
CA ALA A 434 17.25 -20.77 -16.10
C ALA A 434 15.95 -19.98 -16.02
N LYS A 435 15.33 -19.73 -17.19
CA LYS A 435 13.99 -19.15 -17.30
C LYS A 435 13.02 -20.18 -17.85
N TYR A 436 11.87 -20.30 -17.19
CA TYR A 436 10.73 -21.12 -17.60
C TYR A 436 9.51 -20.24 -17.82
N ASP A 437 8.74 -20.49 -18.87
CA ASP A 437 7.47 -19.80 -19.06
C ASP A 437 6.39 -20.28 -18.08
N SER A 438 5.25 -19.57 -18.04
CA SER A 438 4.13 -19.90 -17.15
C SER A 438 3.47 -21.27 -17.43
N SER A 439 3.78 -21.88 -18.58
CA SER A 439 3.36 -23.24 -18.99
C SER A 439 4.42 -24.30 -18.67
N GLY A 440 5.57 -23.91 -18.11
CA GLY A 440 6.65 -24.79 -17.72
C GLY A 440 7.59 -25.16 -18.86
N ASN A 441 7.62 -24.42 -19.98
CA ASN A 441 8.63 -24.63 -21.02
C ASN A 441 9.89 -23.86 -20.68
N GLN A 442 11.07 -24.50 -20.83
CA GLN A 442 12.34 -23.81 -20.67
C GLN A 442 12.55 -22.82 -21.82
N VAL A 443 12.71 -21.55 -21.50
CA VAL A 443 12.99 -20.47 -22.46
C VAL A 443 14.49 -20.40 -22.74
N TRP A 444 15.31 -20.35 -21.69
CA TRP A 444 16.77 -20.36 -21.79
C TRP A 444 17.41 -20.88 -20.49
N ILE A 445 18.67 -21.29 -20.58
CA ILE A 445 19.55 -21.60 -19.45
C ILE A 445 20.96 -21.06 -19.73
N LYS A 446 21.62 -20.57 -18.68
CA LYS A 446 23.01 -20.07 -18.70
C LYS A 446 23.77 -20.71 -17.55
N GLN A 447 25.03 -21.01 -17.78
CA GLN A 447 25.93 -21.65 -16.81
C GLN A 447 27.25 -20.88 -16.76
N VAL A 448 27.77 -20.64 -15.56
CA VAL A 448 28.97 -19.82 -15.33
C VAL A 448 29.73 -20.35 -14.10
N GLY A 449 31.06 -20.46 -14.21
CA GLY A 449 31.95 -20.77 -13.09
C GLY A 449 33.42 -20.47 -13.40
N GLY A 450 34.33 -20.91 -12.53
CA GLY A 450 35.78 -20.74 -12.69
C GLY A 450 36.41 -21.74 -13.65
N SER A 451 37.66 -21.53 -14.06
CA SER A 451 38.31 -22.31 -15.13
C SER A 451 38.89 -23.67 -14.73
N ASP A 452 39.00 -23.99 -13.45
CA ASP A 452 39.51 -25.28 -12.95
C ASP A 452 38.38 -26.23 -12.56
N ILE A 453 38.14 -27.20 -13.45
CA ILE A 453 37.12 -28.26 -13.34
C ILE A 453 37.16 -29.09 -12.05
N ASN A 454 38.27 -29.09 -11.31
CA ASN A 454 38.42 -29.91 -10.10
C ASN A 454 38.32 -29.13 -8.80
N ASN A 455 38.53 -27.81 -8.81
CA ASN A 455 38.71 -27.03 -7.59
C ASN A 455 37.82 -25.78 -7.53
N ASP A 456 37.43 -25.22 -8.68
CA ASP A 456 36.65 -24.00 -8.72
C ASP A 456 35.19 -24.30 -8.42
N VAL A 457 34.65 -23.63 -7.42
CA VAL A 457 33.27 -23.75 -6.93
C VAL A 457 32.61 -22.40 -7.08
N THR A 458 31.54 -22.35 -7.86
CA THR A 458 30.64 -21.22 -7.95
C THR A 458 29.20 -21.71 -7.81
N GLU A 459 28.48 -21.25 -6.79
CA GLU A 459 27.13 -21.72 -6.49
C GLU A 459 26.14 -20.55 -6.42
N GLY A 460 25.03 -20.63 -7.16
CA GLY A 460 23.91 -19.71 -7.03
C GLY A 460 23.02 -20.10 -5.86
N LYS A 461 22.86 -19.22 -4.87
CA LYS A 461 22.06 -19.49 -3.65
C LYS A 461 20.72 -18.78 -3.63
N GLY A 462 20.66 -17.55 -4.13
CA GLY A 462 19.44 -16.73 -4.14
C GLY A 462 19.23 -16.01 -5.48
N ILE A 463 17.98 -15.77 -5.84
CA ILE A 463 17.59 -15.03 -7.04
C ILE A 463 16.41 -14.09 -6.76
N SER A 464 16.44 -12.91 -7.38
CA SER A 464 15.33 -11.96 -7.41
C SER A 464 15.14 -11.40 -8.81
N VAL A 465 13.95 -10.92 -9.13
CA VAL A 465 13.59 -10.38 -10.44
C VAL A 465 12.94 -9.00 -10.24
N ASP A 466 13.44 -8.00 -10.95
CA ASP A 466 12.88 -6.64 -10.89
C ASP A 466 11.60 -6.49 -11.74
N ALA A 467 10.96 -5.33 -11.64
CA ALA A 467 9.73 -5.02 -12.40
C ALA A 467 9.94 -5.00 -13.93
N ASN A 468 11.18 -4.88 -14.42
CA ASN A 468 11.53 -4.93 -15.83
C ASN A 468 11.88 -6.36 -16.31
N GLY A 469 11.86 -7.33 -15.40
CA GLY A 469 12.21 -8.73 -15.68
C GLY A 469 13.70 -9.01 -15.71
N ASN A 470 14.56 -8.10 -15.22
CA ASN A 470 15.97 -8.41 -15.02
C ASN A 470 16.13 -9.28 -13.78
N SER A 471 16.96 -10.32 -13.86
CA SER A 471 17.23 -11.22 -12.74
C SER A 471 18.57 -10.91 -12.07
N TYR A 472 18.58 -10.95 -10.74
CA TYR A 472 19.73 -10.72 -9.89
C TYR A 472 20.01 -12.00 -9.09
N ILE A 473 21.22 -12.54 -9.23
CA ILE A 473 21.65 -13.77 -8.56
C ILE A 473 22.68 -13.40 -7.50
N THR A 474 22.59 -14.00 -6.33
CA THR A 474 23.69 -14.03 -5.36
C THR A 474 24.10 -15.45 -5.01
N GLY A 475 25.31 -15.61 -4.50
CA GLY A 475 25.88 -16.91 -4.24
C GLY A 475 27.27 -16.83 -3.65
N ILE A 476 28.02 -17.92 -3.81
CA ILE A 476 29.38 -18.10 -3.28
C ILE A 476 30.29 -18.48 -4.45
N THR A 477 31.52 -17.97 -4.44
CA THR A 477 32.57 -18.39 -5.38
C THR A 477 33.93 -18.40 -4.71
N ASN A 478 34.77 -19.41 -4.95
CA ASN A 478 36.17 -19.44 -4.52
C ASN A 478 37.15 -19.05 -5.65
N VAL A 479 36.63 -18.36 -6.66
CA VAL A 479 37.37 -17.99 -7.88
C VAL A 479 36.80 -16.71 -8.46
N GLY A 480 37.63 -15.95 -9.18
CA GLY A 480 37.20 -14.79 -9.94
C GLY A 480 36.31 -15.18 -11.13
N ILE A 481 35.07 -14.69 -11.16
CA ILE A 481 34.12 -14.97 -12.25
C ILE A 481 33.81 -13.73 -13.08
N SER A 482 33.56 -13.90 -14.38
CA SER A 482 33.13 -12.81 -15.27
C SER A 482 34.04 -11.57 -15.24
N GLY A 483 35.36 -11.79 -15.17
CA GLY A 483 36.37 -10.73 -15.10
C GLY A 483 36.54 -10.08 -13.73
N GLN A 484 35.91 -10.61 -12.68
CA GLN A 484 36.19 -10.24 -11.29
C GLN A 484 37.39 -11.01 -10.72
N VAL A 485 37.86 -10.59 -9.55
CA VAL A 485 39.01 -11.19 -8.85
C VAL A 485 38.55 -11.71 -7.50
N GLU A 486 39.05 -12.87 -7.12
CA GLU A 486 38.81 -13.49 -5.81
C GLU A 486 39.51 -12.74 -4.67
N MET A 487 38.85 -12.61 -3.52
CA MET A 487 39.38 -11.99 -2.31
C MET A 487 39.17 -12.86 -1.07
N GLY A 488 40.16 -13.69 -0.71
CA GLY A 488 40.12 -14.52 0.49
C GLY A 488 40.15 -16.01 0.12
N PHE A 489 39.29 -16.81 0.75
CA PHE A 489 39.02 -18.21 0.37
C PHE A 489 37.69 -18.36 -0.38
N GLY A 490 36.88 -17.30 -0.37
CA GLY A 490 35.69 -17.23 -1.20
C GLY A 490 34.89 -15.96 -0.92
N ASP A 491 34.19 -15.55 -1.97
CA ASP A 491 33.49 -14.29 -2.09
C ASP A 491 32.01 -14.55 -2.30
N TYR A 492 31.18 -13.60 -1.88
CA TYR A 492 29.85 -13.54 -2.46
C TYR A 492 29.91 -12.79 -3.78
N PHE A 493 29.03 -13.18 -4.70
CA PHE A 493 28.85 -12.45 -5.94
C PHE A 493 27.42 -11.94 -6.09
N ILE A 494 27.27 -10.99 -7.01
CA ILE A 494 26.00 -10.51 -7.54
C ILE A 494 26.13 -10.48 -9.05
N ALA A 495 25.23 -11.14 -9.77
CA ALA A 495 25.18 -11.08 -11.23
C ALA A 495 23.80 -10.61 -11.69
N LYS A 496 23.75 -9.64 -12.60
CA LYS A 496 22.51 -9.15 -13.22
C LYS A 496 22.41 -9.66 -14.65
N TYR A 497 21.26 -10.22 -15.01
CA TYR A 497 20.93 -10.66 -16.35
C TYR A 497 19.68 -9.94 -16.85
N ASP A 498 19.62 -9.67 -18.16
CA ASP A 498 18.41 -9.17 -18.81
C ASP A 498 17.36 -10.30 -19.02
N THR A 499 16.20 -9.93 -19.55
CA THR A 499 15.08 -10.85 -19.82
C THR A 499 15.41 -11.95 -20.85
N ASN A 500 16.46 -11.76 -21.66
CA ASN A 500 16.95 -12.70 -22.65
C ASN A 500 18.10 -13.58 -22.13
N GLY A 501 18.50 -13.40 -20.86
CA GLY A 501 19.58 -14.14 -20.22
C GLY A 501 20.97 -13.64 -20.63
N ASN A 502 21.11 -12.38 -21.08
CA ASN A 502 22.42 -11.78 -21.29
C ASN A 502 22.93 -11.17 -19.99
N LEU A 503 24.16 -11.53 -19.61
CA LEU A 503 24.84 -10.95 -18.45
C LEU A 503 25.08 -9.44 -18.69
N GLN A 504 24.60 -8.62 -17.76
CA GLN A 504 24.76 -7.16 -17.79
C GLN A 504 25.98 -6.74 -16.98
N TRP A 505 26.12 -7.25 -15.75
CA TRP A 505 27.26 -7.01 -14.90
C TRP A 505 27.39 -8.08 -13.81
N THR A 506 28.61 -8.20 -13.28
CA THR A 506 28.93 -9.02 -12.10
C THR A 506 29.69 -8.17 -11.09
N LYS A 507 29.40 -8.34 -9.80
CA LYS A 507 30.19 -7.83 -8.68
C LYS A 507 30.58 -9.00 -7.80
N GLN A 508 31.82 -8.99 -7.31
CA GLN A 508 32.36 -10.01 -6.43
C GLN A 508 33.01 -9.33 -5.24
N VAL A 509 32.67 -9.76 -4.04
CA VAL A 509 33.07 -9.10 -2.79
C VAL A 509 33.42 -10.16 -1.74
N GLY A 510 34.66 -10.11 -1.28
CA GLY A 510 35.19 -10.88 -0.17
C GLY A 510 35.96 -10.00 0.82
N GLY A 511 36.50 -10.64 1.86
CA GLY A 511 37.36 -9.99 2.85
C GLY A 511 38.84 -10.17 2.50
N SER A 512 39.72 -9.76 3.40
CA SER A 512 41.17 -10.00 3.23
C SER A 512 41.53 -11.50 3.32
N SER A 513 42.77 -11.84 2.94
CA SER A 513 43.34 -13.20 2.97
C SER A 513 42.81 -14.12 4.08
N SER A 514 42.41 -15.34 3.72
CA SER A 514 41.84 -16.39 4.60
C SER A 514 40.43 -16.14 5.14
N THR A 515 39.69 -15.19 4.60
CA THR A 515 38.28 -14.95 4.97
C THR A 515 37.34 -15.65 4.00
N GLN A 516 36.19 -16.08 4.52
CA GLN A 516 35.09 -16.62 3.73
C GLN A 516 33.93 -15.64 3.79
N THR A 517 33.42 -15.24 2.63
CA THR A 517 32.24 -14.40 2.50
C THR A 517 31.22 -15.10 1.64
N ASN A 518 30.01 -15.30 2.14
CA ASN A 518 28.97 -16.10 1.48
C ASN A 518 27.70 -15.29 1.30
N GLY A 519 27.14 -15.25 0.10
CA GLY A 519 25.82 -14.70 -0.18
C GLY A 519 24.76 -15.79 -0.16
N TYR A 520 23.69 -15.62 0.62
CA TYR A 520 22.62 -16.62 0.74
C TYR A 520 21.29 -16.12 0.19
N GLY A 521 20.92 -14.87 0.46
CA GLY A 521 19.63 -14.29 0.06
C GLY A 521 19.77 -13.00 -0.72
N ILE A 522 18.88 -12.77 -1.69
CA ILE A 522 18.80 -11.54 -2.47
C ILE A 522 17.34 -11.13 -2.72
N SER A 523 17.06 -9.83 -2.68
CA SER A 523 15.78 -9.23 -3.05
C SER A 523 16.03 -7.94 -3.85
N SER A 524 15.15 -7.59 -4.78
CA SER A 524 15.22 -6.32 -5.52
C SER A 524 14.04 -5.40 -5.20
N ASP A 525 14.27 -4.09 -5.25
CA ASP A 525 13.19 -3.08 -5.19
C ASP A 525 12.64 -2.72 -6.57
N SER A 526 11.58 -1.91 -6.61
CA SER A 526 10.94 -1.48 -7.87
C SER A 526 11.82 -0.57 -8.73
N SER A 527 12.92 -0.05 -8.20
CA SER A 527 13.90 0.75 -8.93
C SER A 527 15.03 -0.11 -9.50
N GLY A 528 15.01 -1.42 -9.28
CA GLY A 528 16.04 -2.34 -9.72
C GLY A 528 17.31 -2.32 -8.85
N ASN A 529 17.25 -1.76 -7.63
CA ASN A 529 18.33 -1.92 -6.66
C ASN A 529 18.25 -3.32 -6.04
N SER A 530 19.40 -3.95 -5.78
CA SER A 530 19.47 -5.27 -5.16
C SER A 530 19.97 -5.21 -3.73
N TYR A 531 19.36 -6.01 -2.85
CA TYR A 531 19.65 -6.15 -1.43
C TYR A 531 20.08 -7.58 -1.15
N ILE A 532 21.25 -7.75 -0.55
CA ILE A 532 21.89 -9.05 -0.35
C ILE A 532 22.12 -9.27 1.13
N THR A 533 21.91 -10.49 1.60
CA THR A 533 22.34 -10.93 2.93
C THR A 533 23.15 -12.22 2.85
N GLY A 534 23.96 -12.43 3.89
CA GLY A 534 24.94 -13.49 3.90
C GLY A 534 25.69 -13.57 5.22
N SER A 535 26.85 -14.22 5.20
CA SER A 535 27.78 -14.30 6.32
C SER A 535 29.21 -14.00 5.88
N THR A 536 30.04 -13.47 6.79
CA THR A 536 31.46 -13.23 6.56
C THR A 536 32.29 -13.57 7.79
N THR A 537 33.49 -14.13 7.59
CA THR A 537 34.49 -14.31 8.65
C THR A 537 35.56 -13.21 8.62
N GLY A 538 35.28 -12.08 7.96
CA GLY A 538 36.19 -10.95 7.83
C GLY A 538 35.47 -9.62 7.61
N SER A 539 36.24 -8.54 7.60
CA SER A 539 35.75 -7.18 7.30
C SER A 539 35.47 -7.02 5.81
N ILE A 540 34.27 -6.56 5.44
CA ILE A 540 33.88 -6.32 4.04
C ILE A 540 33.34 -4.91 3.84
N SER A 541 33.57 -4.32 2.66
CA SER A 541 32.96 -3.04 2.25
C SER A 541 33.11 -1.89 3.27
N GLY A 542 34.28 -1.81 3.92
CA GLY A 542 34.58 -0.81 4.95
C GLY A 542 33.89 -1.03 6.30
N GLN A 543 33.21 -2.16 6.50
CA GLN A 543 32.68 -2.57 7.79
C GLN A 543 33.71 -3.41 8.55
N THR A 544 33.66 -3.36 9.88
CA THR A 544 34.59 -4.08 10.76
C THR A 544 33.96 -5.40 11.20
N GLN A 545 34.76 -6.46 11.21
CA GLN A 545 34.38 -7.73 11.82
C GLN A 545 34.18 -7.60 13.34
N ILE A 546 33.04 -8.07 13.84
CA ILE A 546 32.67 -8.00 15.26
C ILE A 546 32.81 -9.36 15.95
N GLY A 547 32.30 -10.43 15.32
CA GLY A 547 32.32 -11.80 15.82
C GLY A 547 33.23 -12.71 14.99
N SER A 548 33.21 -14.02 15.30
CA SER A 548 33.91 -15.03 14.50
C SER A 548 33.25 -15.21 13.12
N THR A 549 31.95 -14.94 13.05
CA THR A 549 31.19 -14.85 11.80
C THR A 549 30.10 -13.81 11.97
N ASP A 550 30.06 -12.84 11.07
CA ASP A 550 29.07 -11.79 11.08
C ASP A 550 28.07 -12.03 9.96
N TYR A 551 26.80 -11.68 10.18
CA TYR A 551 25.91 -11.52 9.04
C TYR A 551 26.09 -10.13 8.44
N PHE A 552 25.84 -10.01 7.15
CA PHE A 552 25.85 -8.72 6.48
C PHE A 552 24.55 -8.47 5.73
N VAL A 553 24.33 -7.19 5.45
CA VAL A 553 23.30 -6.69 4.53
C VAL A 553 23.94 -5.64 3.65
N ALA A 554 23.78 -5.74 2.34
CA ALA A 554 24.32 -4.77 1.39
C ALA A 554 23.29 -4.38 0.34
N LYS A 555 23.23 -3.09 -0.01
CA LYS A 555 22.41 -2.55 -1.09
C LYS A 555 23.28 -2.08 -2.24
N TYR A 556 22.92 -2.48 -3.45
CA TYR A 556 23.52 -2.05 -4.71
C TYR A 556 22.47 -1.39 -5.60
N ASP A 557 22.85 -0.37 -6.36
CA ASP A 557 21.94 0.19 -7.36
C ASP A 557 21.83 -0.69 -8.62
N SER A 558 20.96 -0.28 -9.55
CA SER A 558 20.68 -0.99 -10.81
C SER A 558 21.91 -1.21 -11.69
N ASP A 559 22.95 -0.40 -11.51
CA ASP A 559 24.23 -0.46 -12.25
C ASP A 559 25.31 -1.25 -11.48
N GLY A 560 24.95 -1.78 -10.32
CA GLY A 560 25.83 -2.59 -9.47
C GLY A 560 26.78 -1.76 -8.60
N ASN A 561 26.52 -0.47 -8.37
CA ASN A 561 27.31 0.31 -7.43
C ASN A 561 26.81 0.10 -6.01
N LEU A 562 27.74 -0.16 -5.07
CA LEU A 562 27.40 -0.28 -3.65
C LEU A 562 26.86 1.06 -3.13
N LYS A 563 25.67 1.02 -2.51
CA LYS A 563 25.05 2.18 -1.86
C LYS A 563 25.36 2.21 -0.37
N TRP A 564 25.22 1.07 0.29
CA TRP A 564 25.60 0.88 1.68
C TRP A 564 25.79 -0.60 1.99
N ALA A 565 26.60 -0.88 3.01
CA ALA A 565 26.72 -2.20 3.63
C ALA A 565 26.65 -2.05 5.15
N LYS A 566 26.10 -3.07 5.81
CA LYS A 566 26.07 -3.25 7.26
C LYS A 566 26.56 -4.65 7.59
N GLN A 567 27.36 -4.74 8.62
CA GLN A 567 27.92 -5.99 9.12
C GLN A 567 27.71 -6.01 10.63
N THR A 568 27.18 -7.11 11.14
CA THR A 568 26.94 -7.27 12.58
C THR A 568 27.05 -8.73 12.98
N ALA A 569 27.70 -8.93 14.11
CA ALA A 569 27.51 -10.11 14.94
C ALA A 569 26.94 -9.66 16.28
N GLY A 570 26.47 -10.63 17.06
CA GLY A 570 26.01 -10.32 18.40
C GLY A 570 27.13 -9.86 19.33
N SER A 571 26.78 -9.56 20.57
CA SER A 571 27.61 -8.77 21.50
C SER A 571 28.91 -9.43 21.99
N ALA A 572 29.26 -10.64 21.52
CA ALA A 572 30.44 -11.38 21.96
C ALA A 572 31.44 -11.59 20.83
N ALA A 573 32.74 -11.45 21.13
CA ALA A 573 33.83 -11.56 20.14
C ALA A 573 33.93 -12.93 19.42
N LEU A 574 33.41 -14.00 20.03
CA LEU A 574 33.36 -15.34 19.43
C LEU A 574 31.98 -15.69 18.84
N SER A 575 31.03 -14.76 18.85
CA SER A 575 29.68 -15.01 18.34
C SER A 575 29.68 -15.27 16.83
N SER A 576 28.68 -16.02 16.39
CA SER A 576 28.42 -16.29 14.98
C SER A 576 26.99 -15.89 14.64
N ALA A 577 26.83 -15.12 13.58
CA ALA A 577 25.54 -14.77 13.01
C ALA A 577 25.54 -15.01 11.50
N TYR A 578 24.41 -15.50 10.98
CA TYR A 578 24.22 -15.84 9.58
C TYR A 578 22.90 -15.26 9.10
N GLY A 579 22.90 -14.49 8.00
CA GLY A 579 21.69 -14.02 7.35
C GLY A 579 21.35 -14.93 6.17
N PHE A 580 20.25 -15.68 6.25
CA PHE A 580 19.89 -16.68 5.25
C PHE A 580 18.83 -16.19 4.26
N GLY A 581 17.87 -15.39 4.72
CA GLY A 581 16.77 -14.87 3.90
C GLY A 581 16.65 -13.36 4.00
N ILE A 582 16.28 -12.71 2.89
CA ILE A 582 16.01 -11.27 2.82
C ILE A 582 14.78 -10.98 1.95
N ASN A 583 14.00 -9.99 2.34
CA ASN A 583 12.89 -9.44 1.54
C ASN A 583 12.85 -7.91 1.70
N VAL A 584 12.24 -7.20 0.75
CA VAL A 584 12.20 -5.73 0.72
C VAL A 584 10.75 -5.26 0.56
N ASP A 585 10.33 -4.32 1.40
CA ASP A 585 8.99 -3.74 1.33
C ASP A 585 8.89 -2.61 0.28
N SER A 586 7.68 -2.10 0.04
CA SER A 586 7.44 -1.00 -0.91
C SER A 586 8.08 0.33 -0.51
N ASN A 587 8.52 0.47 0.75
CA ASN A 587 9.23 1.63 1.25
C ASN A 587 10.76 1.46 1.17
N ASN A 588 11.22 0.38 0.52
CA ASN A 588 12.63 0.03 0.35
C ASN A 588 13.36 -0.34 1.65
N ASN A 589 12.60 -0.73 2.70
CA ASN A 589 13.15 -1.31 3.92
C ASN A 589 13.46 -2.79 3.69
N SER A 590 14.60 -3.27 4.17
CA SER A 590 14.99 -4.67 4.06
C SER A 590 14.77 -5.43 5.36
N TYR A 591 14.19 -6.62 5.26
CA TYR A 591 13.91 -7.53 6.35
C TYR A 591 14.75 -8.80 6.19
N ILE A 592 15.53 -9.13 7.21
CA ILE A 592 16.49 -10.24 7.19
C ILE A 592 16.10 -11.25 8.25
N THR A 593 16.20 -12.54 7.91
CA THR A 593 16.16 -13.63 8.89
C THR A 593 17.37 -14.54 8.78
N GLY A 594 17.63 -15.26 9.86
CA GLY A 594 18.81 -16.09 9.97
C GLY A 594 18.93 -16.74 11.34
N MET A 595 20.17 -16.97 11.78
CA MET A 595 20.45 -17.44 13.14
C MET A 595 21.63 -16.72 13.78
N THR A 596 21.67 -16.71 15.10
CA THR A 596 22.77 -16.18 15.92
C THR A 596 23.07 -17.12 17.10
N THR A 597 24.33 -17.12 17.56
CA THR A 597 24.76 -17.82 18.79
C THR A 597 24.90 -16.87 19.99
N SER A 598 24.55 -15.59 19.83
CA SER A 598 24.56 -14.60 20.91
C SER A 598 23.52 -13.49 20.71
N SER A 599 23.34 -12.64 21.73
CA SER A 599 22.45 -11.47 21.65
C SER A 599 22.85 -10.51 20.53
N LEU A 600 21.99 -10.32 19.53
CA LEU A 600 22.26 -9.44 18.38
C LEU A 600 22.24 -7.95 18.68
N ALA A 601 21.49 -7.54 19.70
CA ALA A 601 21.37 -6.14 20.10
C ALA A 601 21.20 -6.01 21.61
N VAL A 602 21.43 -4.80 22.12
CA VAL A 602 21.19 -4.47 23.53
C VAL A 602 19.72 -4.75 23.87
N GLY A 603 19.48 -5.46 24.97
CA GLY A 603 18.14 -5.84 25.41
C GLY A 603 17.62 -7.16 24.83
N LEU A 604 18.31 -7.76 23.85
CA LEU A 604 18.02 -9.11 23.39
C LEU A 604 18.82 -10.15 24.20
N THR A 605 18.24 -11.33 24.39
CA THR A 605 18.86 -12.42 25.18
C THR A 605 18.96 -13.68 24.33
N GLN A 606 20.18 -14.23 24.25
CA GLN A 606 20.40 -15.57 23.72
C GLN A 606 19.74 -16.61 24.62
N SER A 607 18.73 -17.29 24.10
CA SER A 607 17.90 -18.23 24.86
C SER A 607 18.26 -19.69 24.56
N GLY A 608 18.59 -20.02 23.32
CA GLY A 608 19.03 -21.35 22.89
C GLY A 608 20.52 -21.43 22.58
N MET A 609 20.94 -22.55 21.99
CA MET A 609 22.27 -22.69 21.39
C MET A 609 22.38 -21.88 20.10
N THR A 610 21.27 -21.76 19.38
CA THR A 610 21.08 -20.79 18.30
C THR A 610 19.68 -20.21 18.41
N ASP A 611 19.57 -18.90 18.20
CA ASP A 611 18.30 -18.20 18.12
C ASP A 611 18.09 -17.72 16.68
N TYR A 612 16.89 -17.88 16.14
CA TYR A 612 16.55 -17.19 14.90
C TYR A 612 16.29 -15.72 15.19
N PHE A 613 16.54 -14.87 14.21
CA PHE A 613 16.29 -13.45 14.32
C PHE A 613 15.51 -12.89 13.14
N ILE A 614 14.96 -11.70 13.34
CA ILE A 614 14.37 -10.87 12.31
C ILE A 614 14.93 -9.46 12.51
N ALA A 615 15.58 -8.90 11.51
CA ALA A 615 16.12 -7.55 11.55
C ALA A 615 15.53 -6.71 10.40
N LYS A 616 15.00 -5.53 10.72
CA LYS A 616 14.52 -4.55 9.73
C LYS A 616 15.51 -3.40 9.63
N TYR A 617 15.97 -3.12 8.42
CA TYR A 617 16.75 -1.93 8.10
C TYR A 617 15.95 -1.01 7.20
N ASP A 618 16.05 0.30 7.40
CA ASP A 618 15.40 1.27 6.54
C ASP A 618 16.13 1.42 5.18
N ALA A 619 15.58 2.23 4.28
CA ALA A 619 16.15 2.47 2.96
C ALA A 619 17.59 3.03 2.99
N SER A 620 17.99 3.68 4.09
CA SER A 620 19.34 4.22 4.31
C SER A 620 20.32 3.17 4.89
N GLY A 621 19.82 1.98 5.24
CA GLY A 621 20.58 0.93 5.90
C GLY A 621 20.69 1.13 7.41
N THR A 622 19.85 1.96 8.03
CA THR A 622 19.79 2.10 9.48
C THR A 622 18.92 0.99 10.07
N LEU A 623 19.43 0.28 11.09
CA LEU A 623 18.65 -0.74 11.80
C LEU A 623 17.47 -0.06 12.52
N VAL A 624 16.24 -0.42 12.13
CA VAL A 624 15.01 0.11 12.73
C VAL A 624 14.63 -0.69 13.96
N TRP A 625 14.57 -2.01 13.83
CA TRP A 625 14.32 -2.93 14.94
C TRP A 625 14.90 -4.30 14.63
N THR A 626 15.12 -5.08 15.69
CA THR A 626 15.48 -6.50 15.58
C THR A 626 14.78 -7.29 16.68
N THR A 627 14.37 -8.51 16.35
CA THR A 627 13.84 -9.49 17.31
C THR A 627 14.65 -10.77 17.22
N GLN A 628 14.69 -11.50 18.33
CA GLN A 628 15.44 -12.74 18.45
C GLN A 628 14.59 -13.72 19.26
N VAL A 629 14.46 -14.95 18.77
CA VAL A 629 13.59 -15.96 19.38
C VAL A 629 14.32 -17.30 19.39
N GLY A 630 14.38 -17.89 20.58
CA GLY A 630 14.89 -19.24 20.81
C GLY A 630 14.29 -19.84 22.07
N ALA A 631 14.75 -21.04 22.44
CA ALA A 631 14.37 -21.68 23.70
C ALA A 631 15.55 -22.46 24.29
N ALA A 632 15.56 -22.59 25.62
CA ALA A 632 16.65 -23.17 26.40
C ALA A 632 17.11 -24.53 25.84
N GLY A 633 18.41 -24.65 25.55
CA GLY A 633 19.03 -25.88 25.06
C GLY A 633 18.67 -26.27 23.62
N GLY A 634 17.85 -25.47 22.91
CA GLY A 634 17.42 -25.75 21.56
C GLY A 634 18.23 -25.05 20.47
N TYR A 635 18.07 -25.54 19.25
CA TYR A 635 18.48 -24.84 18.03
C TYR A 635 17.25 -24.25 17.34
N THR A 636 17.37 -23.02 16.88
CA THR A 636 16.38 -22.37 16.02
C THR A 636 17.08 -21.58 14.93
N ALA A 637 16.59 -21.70 13.71
CA ALA A 637 17.14 -20.99 12.56
C ALA A 637 16.01 -20.58 11.60
N GLY A 638 16.00 -19.31 11.20
CA GLY A 638 15.15 -18.81 10.12
C GLY A 638 15.85 -19.05 8.78
N ALA A 639 15.14 -19.61 7.80
CA ALA A 639 15.67 -19.94 6.49
C ALA A 639 15.15 -19.00 5.38
N GLY A 640 13.87 -18.65 5.44
CA GLY A 640 13.23 -17.79 4.44
C GLY A 640 12.32 -16.75 5.09
N ILE A 641 12.19 -15.58 4.44
CA ILE A 641 11.35 -14.48 4.90
C ILE A 641 10.55 -13.88 3.74
N GLY A 642 9.27 -13.63 3.98
CA GLY A 642 8.38 -12.84 3.13
C GLY A 642 7.80 -11.66 3.91
N VAL A 643 7.47 -10.57 3.22
CA VAL A 643 6.90 -9.36 3.85
C VAL A 643 5.67 -8.94 3.06
N ASP A 644 4.57 -8.63 3.76
CA ASP A 644 3.35 -8.13 3.11
C ASP A 644 3.39 -6.62 2.89
N SER A 645 2.40 -6.08 2.18
CA SER A 645 2.27 -4.64 1.91
C SER A 645 2.13 -3.77 3.16
N TYR A 646 1.91 -4.38 4.33
CA TYR A 646 1.78 -3.70 5.60
C TYR A 646 3.09 -3.69 6.40
N GLY A 647 4.16 -4.29 5.87
CA GLY A 647 5.44 -4.42 6.56
C GLY A 647 5.45 -5.52 7.62
N THR A 648 4.47 -6.43 7.60
CA THR A 648 4.45 -7.61 8.47
C THR A 648 5.32 -8.70 7.87
N SER A 649 6.21 -9.27 8.68
CA SER A 649 7.15 -10.30 8.25
C SER A 649 6.63 -11.71 8.54
N TYR A 650 6.90 -12.64 7.64
CA TYR A 650 6.56 -14.06 7.73
C TYR A 650 7.84 -14.87 7.52
N ILE A 651 8.23 -15.65 8.51
CA ILE A 651 9.49 -16.39 8.54
C ILE A 651 9.19 -17.86 8.55
N THR A 652 9.93 -18.64 7.78
CA THR A 652 9.98 -20.09 7.95
C THR A 652 11.39 -20.56 8.28
N GLY A 653 11.49 -21.73 8.89
CA GLY A 653 12.76 -22.34 9.26
C GLY A 653 12.55 -23.63 10.01
N SER A 654 13.51 -23.97 10.88
CA SER A 654 13.47 -25.17 11.71
C SER A 654 13.83 -24.90 13.16
N THR A 655 13.31 -25.74 14.05
CA THR A 655 13.61 -25.73 15.47
C THR A 655 13.73 -27.15 16.03
N THR A 656 14.53 -27.35 17.07
CA THR A 656 14.63 -28.62 17.84
C THR A 656 14.01 -28.49 19.23
N VAL A 657 13.10 -27.52 19.41
CA VAL A 657 12.44 -27.19 20.67
C VAL A 657 11.07 -26.59 20.38
N GLY A 658 10.22 -26.53 21.40
CA GLY A 658 8.99 -25.76 21.33
C GLY A 658 9.27 -24.25 21.39
N ILE A 659 8.76 -23.47 20.44
CA ILE A 659 8.90 -22.02 20.42
C ILE A 659 7.55 -21.29 20.51
N ALA A 660 7.53 -20.13 21.17
CA ALA A 660 6.35 -19.27 21.30
C ALA A 660 5.10 -20.02 21.79
N GLY A 661 5.26 -20.89 22.78
CA GLY A 661 4.18 -21.70 23.36
C GLY A 661 3.79 -22.95 22.58
N ASN A 662 4.44 -23.24 21.44
CA ASN A 662 4.28 -24.51 20.74
C ASN A 662 5.14 -25.62 21.39
N THR A 663 4.82 -26.87 21.11
CA THR A 663 5.57 -28.05 21.56
C THR A 663 6.35 -28.68 20.42
N GLU A 664 7.56 -29.14 20.71
CA GLU A 664 8.32 -29.98 19.78
C GLU A 664 7.64 -31.34 19.59
N THR A 665 7.55 -31.78 18.34
CA THR A 665 6.97 -33.08 17.96
C THR A 665 8.03 -34.05 17.45
N GLY A 666 8.97 -33.59 16.63
CA GLY A 666 10.01 -34.38 15.98
C GLY A 666 11.38 -34.30 16.63
N ILE A 667 12.42 -34.65 15.86
CA ILE A 667 13.84 -34.32 16.14
C ILE A 667 14.10 -32.85 15.79
N SER A 668 13.40 -32.39 14.75
CA SER A 668 13.30 -30.99 14.41
C SER A 668 11.97 -30.76 13.71
N ASP A 669 11.32 -29.66 14.06
CA ASP A 669 10.06 -29.22 13.49
C ASP A 669 10.30 -28.03 12.58
N MET A 670 9.51 -27.92 11.52
CA MET A 670 9.43 -26.66 10.80
C MET A 670 8.60 -25.66 11.60
N PHE A 671 8.85 -24.36 11.40
CA PHE A 671 7.96 -23.32 11.91
C PHE A 671 7.59 -22.29 10.84
N VAL A 672 6.47 -21.60 11.08
CA VAL A 672 6.10 -20.34 10.43
C VAL A 672 5.82 -19.33 11.53
N ASN A 673 6.50 -18.18 11.48
CA ASN A 673 6.29 -17.09 12.42
C ASN A 673 5.86 -15.83 11.64
N LYS A 674 4.69 -15.29 11.98
CA LYS A 674 4.22 -13.98 11.54
C LYS A 674 4.55 -12.97 12.63
N THR A 675 5.41 -11.99 12.30
CA THR A 675 5.81 -10.90 13.17
C THR A 675 5.34 -9.56 12.59
N PRO A 676 4.36 -8.89 13.24
CA PRO A 676 3.89 -7.55 12.90
C PRO A 676 5.02 -6.54 12.74
N ASN A 677 4.76 -5.46 12.01
CA ASN A 677 5.67 -4.32 12.01
C ASN A 677 5.72 -3.71 13.43
N LEU A 678 6.90 -3.79 14.06
CA LEU A 678 7.15 -3.23 15.37
C LEU A 678 7.58 -1.77 15.20
N SER A 679 6.66 -0.83 15.33
CA SER A 679 7.01 0.57 15.58
C SER A 679 7.42 0.70 17.04
N HIS A 680 8.65 1.12 17.30
CA HIS A 680 9.10 1.51 18.64
C HIS A 680 9.12 3.03 18.76
#